data_AF-A0AAD9JXH6-F1
#
_entry.id   AF-A0AAD9JXH6-F1
#
_cell.length_a   1.000
_cell.length_b   1.000
_cell.length_c   1.000
_cell.angle_alpha   90.00
_cell.angle_beta   90.00
_cell.angle_gamma   90.00
#
_symmetry.space_group_name_H-M   'P 1'
#
loop_
_entity.id
_entity.type
_entity.pdbx_description
1 polymer ?
#
loop_
_entity_poly.entity_id
_entity_poly.type
_entity_poly.pdbx_seq_one_letter_code
_entity_poly.pdbx_strand_id
1 'polypeptide(L)'
;MVAARLLLACCVCLMIASGAAIIGNEEELTKEELAELLKIAYDAYKNKADGLDEMKGRLATLARQLVMQQLYVEERARSDGDSGIKQLRHHFEGTRPYHSASHTGTTVASMHDHANNIRTVGLGEIVVVLNGVEFRTRHNDYGLRMPSTTSSNYHEVEDIPFPEVPPEVLQYNEIADQITEMQAWFKAWKDQDHTVRDYRKYFKANLCYLEGAWTFADKLEESFFSDRHFLDAASWFEMQEKVRYTSYTGGKSTLENFSYLPTTIMNMINGTFPQIAQWNYRILCHPLKRDVPLNRFRVVDDLMARMANKKTLGEHERTRAARFTLNPFDTDEWVDGRKNYGFVDELMAEIPGKDNYGAKLSDDGFDSASYPYNDTSNDKSLNVGQYHRWMRVLDTDAMGRTKRHRGFSDESVFMAMTTQPKIAGVDLDICRTVRRQETCTLYNQKWTYAIPLEIVYMTPLLKWNPYDLEYKGDAKSDSGKTVKEGGRTGSTTLKDRAYNGINSKIYYQTPYEFFGGSELGTSKADTVRSVVGVLDRVGALHKVKASGTRAFLPYIPGVGSMRTRYPIMPVHGEGSGMWKELEALKDIVLSPMKYANMFHENWQQDGTSSRGLTLLTGKSKDGHVHRIVLSADEVDMLKMGGTVVTETEETNGHSHDVEIRRAANGRFIMVKCDGGRTCPDKHKKVLSVAPVQDVDEVDAGEQR
;
A
#
# COMPACT_ATOMS: atom_id res chain seq x y z
N MET A 1 28.76 -45.83 -18.99
CA MET A 1 27.88 -47.03 -18.90
C MET A 1 28.61 -48.35 -19.15
N VAL A 2 29.41 -48.47 -20.22
CA VAL A 2 30.21 -49.68 -20.51
C VAL A 2 31.27 -49.97 -19.43
N ALA A 3 31.98 -48.94 -18.95
CA ALA A 3 32.96 -49.08 -17.86
C ALA A 3 32.33 -49.54 -16.52
N ALA A 4 31.11 -49.09 -16.21
CA ALA A 4 30.38 -49.52 -15.01
C ALA A 4 29.92 -50.98 -15.10
N ARG A 5 29.58 -51.46 -16.31
CA ARG A 5 29.27 -52.87 -16.57
C ARG A 5 30.50 -53.79 -16.43
N LEU A 6 31.67 -53.31 -16.86
CA LEU A 6 32.96 -54.01 -16.70
C LEU A 6 33.40 -54.09 -15.23
N LEU A 7 33.25 -52.99 -14.47
CA LEU A 7 33.55 -52.98 -13.03
C LEU A 7 32.63 -53.92 -12.25
N LEU A 8 31.34 -53.99 -12.61
CA LEU A 8 30.38 -54.89 -11.97
C LEU A 8 30.70 -56.35 -12.27
N ALA A 9 31.08 -56.68 -13.50
CA ALA A 9 31.55 -58.02 -13.86
C ALA A 9 32.80 -58.41 -13.05
N CYS A 10 33.78 -57.50 -12.91
CA CYS A 10 34.94 -57.72 -12.05
C CYS A 10 34.59 -57.90 -10.57
N CYS A 11 33.68 -57.10 -10.01
CA CYS A 11 33.25 -57.22 -8.61
C CYS A 11 32.45 -58.51 -8.34
N VAL A 12 31.61 -58.94 -9.27
CA VAL A 12 30.89 -60.22 -9.18
C VAL A 12 31.87 -61.40 -9.29
N CYS A 13 32.84 -61.35 -10.21
CA CYS A 13 33.91 -62.33 -10.27
C CYS A 13 34.76 -62.36 -9.00
N LEU A 14 35.07 -61.20 -8.40
CA LEU A 14 35.79 -61.09 -7.13
C LEU A 14 34.98 -61.66 -5.96
N MET A 15 33.67 -61.41 -5.90
CA MET A 15 32.80 -61.96 -4.85
C MET A 15 32.63 -63.48 -4.96
N ILE A 16 32.53 -64.01 -6.19
CA ILE A 16 32.50 -65.46 -6.45
C ILE A 16 33.86 -66.09 -6.07
N ALA A 17 34.98 -65.44 -6.42
CA ALA A 17 36.32 -65.90 -6.03
C ALA A 17 36.53 -65.88 -4.50
N SER A 18 36.01 -64.88 -3.79
CA SER A 18 36.06 -64.84 -2.32
C SER A 18 35.08 -65.79 -1.64
N GLY A 19 33.93 -66.10 -2.27
CA GLY A 19 32.99 -67.12 -1.79
C GLY A 19 33.56 -68.54 -1.90
N ALA A 20 34.27 -68.84 -2.99
CA ALA A 20 35.00 -70.09 -3.17
C ALA A 20 36.16 -70.26 -2.16
N ALA A 21 36.73 -69.16 -1.65
CA ALA A 21 37.77 -69.21 -0.62
C ALA A 21 37.23 -69.41 0.81
N ILE A 22 35.93 -69.20 1.05
CA ILE A 22 35.31 -69.32 2.39
C ILE A 22 34.68 -70.71 2.60
N ILE A 23 34.35 -71.41 1.52
CA ILE A 23 33.81 -72.77 1.57
C ILE A 23 34.96 -73.72 1.23
N GLY A 24 35.60 -74.30 2.25
CA GLY A 24 36.76 -75.18 2.10
C GLY A 24 36.46 -76.55 1.47
N ASN A 25 35.87 -76.57 0.27
CA ASN A 25 35.69 -77.76 -0.56
C ASN A 25 36.21 -77.47 -1.98
N GLU A 26 37.16 -78.29 -2.44
CA GLU A 26 37.70 -78.31 -3.81
C GLU A 26 36.71 -78.94 -4.81
N GLU A 27 35.53 -78.34 -5.00
CA GLU A 27 34.72 -78.61 -6.19
C GLU A 27 34.79 -77.38 -7.13
N GLU A 28 35.47 -77.55 -8.26
CA GLU A 28 35.47 -76.55 -9.34
C GLU A 28 34.03 -76.37 -9.83
N LEU A 29 33.45 -75.20 -9.55
CA LEU A 29 32.17 -74.77 -10.12
C LEU A 29 32.20 -74.96 -11.64
N THR A 30 31.24 -75.74 -12.15
CA THR A 30 31.11 -75.98 -13.59
C THR A 30 30.76 -74.67 -14.32
N LYS A 31 31.05 -74.60 -15.62
CA LYS A 31 30.74 -73.42 -16.43
C LYS A 31 29.23 -73.13 -16.43
N GLU A 32 28.40 -74.17 -16.36
CA GLU A 32 26.95 -74.05 -16.27
C GLU A 32 26.51 -73.40 -14.95
N GLU A 33 27.06 -73.82 -13.81
CA GLU A 33 26.72 -73.26 -12.49
C GLU A 33 27.17 -71.79 -12.35
N LEU A 34 28.33 -71.45 -12.91
CA LEU A 34 28.81 -70.07 -12.94
C LEU A 34 27.89 -69.17 -13.80
N ALA A 35 27.40 -69.68 -14.93
CA ALA A 35 26.47 -68.96 -15.81
C ALA A 35 25.10 -68.75 -15.13
N GLU A 36 24.63 -69.73 -14.35
CA GLU A 36 23.39 -69.63 -13.60
C GLU A 36 23.49 -68.61 -12.45
N LEU A 37 24.59 -68.62 -11.70
CA LEU A 37 24.85 -67.62 -10.65
C LEU A 37 24.96 -66.19 -11.22
N LEU A 38 25.63 -66.03 -12.37
CA LEU A 38 25.69 -64.75 -13.09
C LEU A 38 24.31 -64.27 -13.54
N LYS A 39 23.46 -65.18 -14.02
CA LYS A 39 22.08 -64.86 -14.41
C LYS A 39 21.25 -64.43 -13.20
N ILE A 40 21.32 -65.15 -12.08
CA ILE A 40 20.63 -64.79 -10.84
C ILE A 40 21.08 -63.42 -10.32
N ALA A 41 22.39 -63.16 -10.31
CA ALA A 41 22.94 -61.86 -9.90
C ALA A 41 22.50 -60.73 -10.85
N TYR A 42 22.48 -60.98 -12.16
CA TYR A 42 22.00 -60.02 -13.17
C TYR A 42 20.51 -59.73 -13.01
N ASP A 43 19.67 -60.75 -12.86
CA ASP A 43 18.22 -60.60 -12.67
C ASP A 43 17.91 -59.87 -11.35
N ALA A 44 18.63 -60.17 -10.26
CA ALA A 44 18.50 -59.44 -8.99
C ALA A 44 18.91 -57.96 -9.11
N TYR A 45 19.98 -57.66 -9.86
CA TYR A 45 20.38 -56.27 -10.12
C TYR A 45 19.35 -55.54 -11.00
N LYS A 46 18.89 -56.18 -12.07
CA LYS A 46 17.88 -55.64 -12.98
C LYS A 46 16.57 -55.34 -12.24
N ASN A 47 16.07 -56.27 -11.43
CA ASN A 47 14.88 -56.05 -10.61
C ASN A 47 15.05 -54.88 -9.62
N LYS A 48 16.25 -54.71 -9.02
CA LYS A 48 16.55 -53.54 -8.17
C LYS A 48 16.60 -52.24 -8.97
N ALA A 49 17.17 -52.25 -10.18
CA ALA A 49 17.23 -51.09 -11.07
C ALA A 49 15.82 -50.68 -11.53
N ASP A 50 15.01 -51.65 -11.97
CA ASP A 50 13.62 -51.45 -12.40
C ASP A 50 12.78 -50.91 -11.23
N GLY A 51 12.93 -51.46 -10.01
CA GLY A 51 12.26 -50.95 -8.81
C GLY A 51 12.70 -49.54 -8.40
N LEU A 52 13.97 -49.18 -8.59
CA LEU A 52 14.47 -47.83 -8.35
C LEU A 52 13.91 -46.83 -9.36
N ASP A 53 13.79 -47.22 -10.63
CA ASP A 53 13.22 -46.37 -11.68
C ASP A 53 11.70 -46.21 -11.51
N GLU A 54 10.99 -47.26 -11.06
CA GLU A 54 9.59 -47.13 -10.66
C GLU A 54 9.42 -46.16 -9.48
N MET A 55 10.28 -46.27 -8.46
CA MET A 55 10.25 -45.34 -7.31
C MET A 55 10.51 -43.90 -7.74
N LYS A 56 11.48 -43.66 -8.63
CA LYS A 56 11.73 -42.33 -9.21
C LYS A 56 10.51 -41.81 -9.97
N GLY A 57 9.86 -42.66 -10.77
CA GLY A 57 8.65 -42.29 -11.51
C GLY A 57 7.49 -41.90 -10.59
N ARG A 58 7.27 -42.65 -9.50
CA ARG A 58 6.27 -42.32 -8.49
C ARG A 58 6.60 -41.01 -7.77
N LEU A 59 7.87 -40.81 -7.40
CA LEU A 59 8.34 -39.61 -6.71
C LEU A 59 8.23 -38.36 -7.61
N ALA A 60 8.57 -38.48 -8.88
CA ALA A 60 8.37 -37.43 -9.89
C ALA A 60 6.90 -37.06 -10.05
N THR A 61 6.01 -38.05 -10.06
CA THR A 61 4.55 -37.83 -10.14
C THR A 61 4.03 -37.10 -8.90
N LEU A 62 4.45 -37.51 -7.70
CA LEU A 62 4.12 -36.84 -6.45
C LEU A 62 4.65 -35.40 -6.42
N ALA A 63 5.89 -35.17 -6.85
CA ALA A 63 6.48 -33.83 -6.91
C ALA A 63 5.71 -32.92 -7.88
N ARG A 64 5.34 -33.41 -9.07
CA ARG A 64 4.46 -32.67 -10.00
C ARG A 64 3.12 -32.34 -9.37
N GLN A 65 2.50 -33.29 -8.66
CA GLN A 65 1.24 -33.04 -7.96
C GLN A 65 1.38 -31.94 -6.90
N LEU A 66 2.49 -31.90 -6.16
CA LEU A 66 2.77 -30.85 -5.19
C LEU A 66 2.95 -29.48 -5.86
N VAL A 67 3.65 -29.41 -6.98
CA VAL A 67 3.77 -28.17 -7.79
C VAL A 67 2.40 -27.67 -8.23
N MET A 68 1.55 -28.56 -8.73
CA MET A 68 0.19 -28.20 -9.17
C MET A 68 -0.72 -27.78 -8.01
N GLN A 69 -0.57 -28.39 -6.83
CA GLN A 69 -1.28 -27.96 -5.62
C GLN A 69 -0.83 -26.56 -5.17
N GLN A 70 0.47 -26.29 -5.21
CA GLN A 70 1.00 -24.96 -4.91
C GLN A 70 0.49 -23.91 -5.91
N LEU A 71 0.53 -24.21 -7.21
CA LEU A 71 -0.01 -23.32 -8.24
C LEU A 71 -1.51 -23.07 -8.04
N TYR A 72 -2.29 -24.08 -7.65
CA TYR A 72 -3.71 -23.93 -7.33
C TYR A 72 -3.95 -22.99 -6.14
N VAL A 73 -3.13 -23.08 -5.09
CA VAL A 73 -3.21 -22.16 -3.93
C VAL A 73 -2.87 -20.73 -4.34
N GLU A 74 -1.83 -20.54 -5.15
CA GLU A 74 -1.45 -19.23 -5.66
C GLU A 74 -2.52 -18.63 -6.57
N GLU A 75 -3.11 -19.44 -7.45
CA GLU A 75 -4.17 -18.99 -8.35
C GLU A 75 -5.44 -18.65 -7.59
N ARG A 76 -5.77 -19.43 -6.56
CA ARG A 76 -6.85 -19.08 -5.65
C ARG A 76 -6.61 -17.71 -5.01
N ALA A 77 -5.40 -17.45 -4.52
CA ALA A 77 -5.05 -16.16 -3.94
C ALA A 77 -5.16 -15.02 -4.96
N ARG A 78 -4.73 -15.22 -6.23
CA ARG A 78 -4.93 -14.24 -7.31
C ARG A 78 -6.40 -13.99 -7.64
N SER A 79 -7.26 -14.99 -7.44
CA SER A 79 -8.70 -14.88 -7.68
C SER A 79 -9.48 -14.28 -6.51
N ASP A 80 -8.99 -14.46 -5.28
CA ASP A 80 -9.61 -13.95 -4.06
C ASP A 80 -9.40 -12.42 -3.90
N GLY A 81 -8.37 -11.86 -4.52
CA GLY A 81 -8.07 -10.43 -4.53
C GLY A 81 -6.76 -10.08 -5.27
N ASP A 82 -6.39 -8.81 -5.26
CA ASP A 82 -5.22 -8.29 -5.97
C ASP A 82 -3.96 -8.34 -5.08
N SER A 83 -2.78 -8.05 -5.62
CA SER A 83 -1.58 -7.92 -4.78
C SER A 83 -1.76 -6.77 -3.78
N GLY A 84 -1.20 -6.89 -2.57
CA GLY A 84 -1.33 -5.85 -1.56
C GLY A 84 -1.17 -6.32 -0.14
N ILE A 85 -1.27 -5.37 0.78
CA ILE A 85 -1.29 -5.68 2.22
C ILE A 85 -2.62 -6.34 2.54
N LYS A 86 -2.57 -7.52 3.14
CA LYS A 86 -3.73 -8.31 3.53
C LYS A 86 -4.12 -8.05 4.98
N GLN A 87 -3.13 -8.04 5.87
CA GLN A 87 -3.40 -7.97 7.31
C GLN A 87 -2.21 -7.43 8.10
N LEU A 88 -2.50 -6.75 9.20
CA LEU A 88 -1.55 -6.31 10.21
C LEU A 88 -1.53 -7.29 11.39
N ARG A 89 -0.54 -7.10 12.25
CA ARG A 89 -0.52 -7.74 13.55
C ARG A 89 -1.79 -7.40 14.34
N HIS A 90 -2.36 -8.43 14.95
CA HIS A 90 -3.48 -8.28 15.86
C HIS A 90 -3.03 -7.62 17.18
N HIS A 91 -3.62 -6.48 17.52
CA HIS A 91 -3.28 -5.70 18.72
C HIS A 91 -4.45 -5.50 19.68
N PHE A 92 -5.66 -5.44 19.16
CA PHE A 92 -6.88 -5.17 19.90
C PHE A 92 -8.06 -5.82 19.19
N GLU A 93 -9.03 -6.27 19.98
CA GLU A 93 -10.33 -6.74 19.54
C GLU A 93 -11.40 -5.72 19.93
N GLY A 94 -12.62 -5.95 19.48
CA GLY A 94 -13.76 -5.27 20.07
C GLY A 94 -15.06 -6.00 19.78
N THR A 95 -16.15 -5.40 20.25
CA THR A 95 -17.50 -5.97 20.17
C THR A 95 -18.09 -6.03 18.76
N ARG A 96 -17.39 -5.51 17.75
CA ARG A 96 -17.82 -5.48 16.35
C ARG A 96 -16.64 -5.82 15.44
N PRO A 97 -16.87 -6.45 14.27
CA PRO A 97 -15.78 -6.88 13.38
C PRO A 97 -14.83 -5.77 12.97
N TYR A 98 -15.34 -4.55 12.79
CA TYR A 98 -14.53 -3.39 12.41
C TYR A 98 -13.71 -2.79 13.57
N HIS A 99 -13.80 -3.33 14.79
CA HIS A 99 -12.94 -2.89 15.88
C HIS A 99 -11.55 -3.57 15.84
N SER A 100 -11.38 -4.66 15.09
CA SER A 100 -10.06 -5.28 14.90
C SER A 100 -9.36 -4.70 13.67
N ALA A 101 -8.03 -4.68 13.71
CA ALA A 101 -7.23 -4.16 12.60
C ALA A 101 -7.24 -5.12 11.39
N SER A 102 -7.31 -4.54 10.19
CA SER A 102 -7.10 -5.24 8.91
C SER A 102 -5.75 -4.83 8.31
N HIS A 103 -5.70 -4.08 7.21
CA HIS A 103 -4.54 -3.35 6.66
C HIS A 103 -4.28 -2.02 7.37
N THR A 104 -5.26 -1.57 8.16
CA THR A 104 -5.20 -0.35 8.99
C THR A 104 -5.85 -0.60 10.35
N GLY A 105 -5.56 0.29 11.30
CA GLY A 105 -6.07 0.25 12.68
C GLY A 105 -5.85 1.60 13.34
N THR A 106 -4.96 1.64 14.34
CA THR A 106 -4.45 2.92 14.88
C THR A 106 -3.39 3.55 13.99
N THR A 107 -2.61 2.72 13.29
CA THR A 107 -1.67 3.11 12.24
C THR A 107 -1.83 2.19 11.05
N VAL A 108 -1.61 2.72 9.84
CA VAL A 108 -1.72 1.98 8.60
C VAL A 108 -0.41 1.21 8.35
N ALA A 109 -0.48 -0.04 7.87
CA ALA A 109 0.72 -0.87 7.69
C ALA A 109 1.63 -1.00 8.93
N SER A 110 1.08 -0.80 10.14
CA SER A 110 1.86 -0.73 11.39
C SER A 110 2.98 0.33 11.34
N MET A 111 2.77 1.43 10.61
CA MET A 111 3.76 2.51 10.50
C MET A 111 4.02 3.19 11.85
N HIS A 112 5.26 3.61 12.04
CA HIS A 112 5.73 4.31 13.24
C HIS A 112 7.03 5.08 12.92
N ASP A 113 7.56 5.85 13.89
CA ASP A 113 8.62 6.82 13.62
C ASP A 113 9.96 6.52 14.32
N HIS A 114 11.03 6.59 13.53
CA HIS A 114 12.42 6.46 13.97
C HIS A 114 13.25 7.70 13.64
N ALA A 115 12.68 8.89 13.82
CA ALA A 115 13.30 10.15 13.40
C ALA A 115 14.66 10.45 14.06
N ASN A 116 15.00 9.77 15.16
CA ASN A 116 16.31 9.85 15.79
C ASN A 116 17.38 9.00 15.08
N ASN A 117 17.02 8.21 14.09
CA ASN A 117 17.95 7.51 13.21
C ASN A 117 18.09 8.30 11.91
N ILE A 118 19.26 8.19 11.28
CA ILE A 118 19.57 8.98 10.09
C ILE A 118 18.65 8.66 8.90
N ARG A 119 18.38 7.38 8.63
CA ARG A 119 17.67 6.93 7.41
C ARG A 119 16.54 5.93 7.65
N THR A 120 16.26 5.56 8.90
CA THR A 120 15.28 4.51 9.21
C THR A 120 13.86 5.03 9.05
N VAL A 121 13.04 4.28 8.34
CA VAL A 121 11.60 4.49 8.18
C VAL A 121 10.88 3.33 8.86
N GLY A 122 10.07 3.65 9.88
CA GLY A 122 9.41 2.64 10.70
C GLY A 122 8.23 2.00 9.98
N LEU A 123 8.25 0.67 9.90
CA LEU A 123 7.20 -0.16 9.33
C LEU A 123 7.18 -1.51 10.07
N GLY A 124 6.04 -1.85 10.65
CA GLY A 124 5.91 -3.08 11.44
C GLY A 124 5.75 -4.34 10.60
N GLU A 125 5.33 -5.42 11.26
CA GLU A 125 5.00 -6.71 10.65
C GLU A 125 3.70 -6.61 9.84
N ILE A 126 3.73 -7.10 8.60
CA ILE A 126 2.58 -7.11 7.67
C ILE A 126 2.46 -8.48 6.99
N VAL A 127 1.23 -8.87 6.67
CA VAL A 127 0.93 -9.98 5.75
C VAL A 127 0.64 -9.38 4.39
N VAL A 128 1.29 -9.92 3.36
CA VAL A 128 1.22 -9.41 1.99
C VAL A 128 0.90 -10.56 1.06
N VAL A 129 0.05 -10.30 0.07
CA VAL A 129 -0.11 -11.14 -1.11
C VAL A 129 0.58 -10.45 -2.27
N LEU A 130 1.50 -11.13 -2.95
CA LEU A 130 2.20 -10.59 -4.12
C LEU A 130 2.24 -11.65 -5.22
N ASN A 131 1.55 -11.37 -6.33
CA ASN A 131 1.34 -12.31 -7.44
C ASN A 131 0.86 -13.71 -6.97
N GLY A 132 -0.11 -13.75 -6.07
CA GLY A 132 -0.66 -14.99 -5.49
C GLY A 132 0.17 -15.62 -4.37
N VAL A 133 1.34 -15.08 -4.04
CA VAL A 133 2.16 -15.57 -2.93
C VAL A 133 1.83 -14.82 -1.65
N GLU A 134 1.25 -15.50 -0.67
CA GLU A 134 0.97 -14.95 0.66
C GLU A 134 2.13 -15.21 1.63
N PHE A 135 2.64 -14.16 2.25
CA PHE A 135 3.76 -14.26 3.19
C PHE A 135 3.64 -13.22 4.30
N ARG A 136 4.29 -13.49 5.44
CA ARG A 136 4.34 -12.57 6.59
C ARG A 136 5.76 -12.04 6.74
N THR A 137 5.90 -10.72 6.72
CA THR A 137 7.20 -10.06 6.93
C THR A 137 7.64 -10.17 8.39
N ARG A 138 8.93 -9.98 8.64
CA ARG A 138 9.40 -9.56 9.97
C ARG A 138 9.00 -8.10 10.21
N HIS A 139 9.33 -7.56 11.38
CA HIS A 139 9.30 -6.12 11.56
C HIS A 139 10.31 -5.48 10.59
N ASN A 140 9.89 -4.48 9.80
CA ASN A 140 10.61 -4.11 8.58
C ASN A 140 11.67 -3.04 8.78
N ASP A 141 11.41 -1.98 9.57
CA ASP A 141 12.32 -0.84 9.85
C ASP A 141 13.38 -0.63 8.77
N TYR A 142 12.92 -0.16 7.60
CA TYR A 142 13.71 -0.14 6.38
C TYR A 142 14.47 1.19 6.24
N GLY A 143 15.59 1.18 5.54
CA GLY A 143 16.38 2.40 5.27
C GLY A 143 15.94 3.10 3.98
N LEU A 144 16.07 4.42 3.91
CA LEU A 144 15.99 5.20 2.66
C LEU A 144 17.17 4.86 1.72
N ARG A 145 17.05 3.74 1.02
CA ARG A 145 18.03 3.17 0.08
C ARG A 145 17.40 2.86 -1.25
N MET A 146 18.19 2.99 -2.32
CA MET A 146 17.80 2.70 -3.69
C MET A 146 18.65 1.55 -4.28
N PRO A 147 18.20 0.88 -5.36
CA PRO A 147 19.05 -0.02 -6.14
C PRO A 147 20.34 0.67 -6.58
N SER A 148 21.45 -0.07 -6.72
CA SER A 148 22.72 0.54 -7.13
C SER A 148 22.62 1.20 -8.51
N THR A 149 23.11 2.42 -8.63
CA THR A 149 23.19 3.16 -9.90
C THR A 149 24.40 2.74 -10.73
N THR A 150 25.41 2.13 -10.10
CA THR A 150 26.69 1.77 -10.74
C THR A 150 26.92 0.28 -10.92
N SER A 151 26.17 -0.58 -10.22
CA SER A 151 26.38 -2.03 -10.23
C SER A 151 25.10 -2.78 -10.61
N SER A 152 25.26 -3.91 -11.30
CA SER A 152 24.19 -4.87 -11.61
C SER A 152 24.20 -6.09 -10.68
N ASN A 153 24.99 -6.08 -9.61
CA ASN A 153 25.06 -7.22 -8.69
C ASN A 153 23.76 -7.39 -7.89
N TYR A 154 23.46 -8.66 -7.60
CA TYR A 154 22.32 -9.04 -6.77
C TYR A 154 22.32 -8.31 -5.43
N HIS A 155 21.20 -7.65 -5.11
CA HIS A 155 20.96 -6.95 -3.84
C HIS A 155 21.91 -5.78 -3.53
N GLU A 156 22.69 -5.31 -4.51
CA GLU A 156 23.49 -4.11 -4.31
C GLU A 156 22.61 -2.85 -4.25
N VAL A 157 22.85 -2.01 -3.25
CA VAL A 157 22.03 -0.85 -2.91
C VAL A 157 22.91 0.34 -2.52
N GLU A 158 22.37 1.54 -2.70
CA GLU A 158 22.99 2.81 -2.35
C GLU A 158 22.07 3.60 -1.41
N ASP A 159 22.65 4.40 -0.52
CA ASP A 159 21.89 5.34 0.28
C ASP A 159 21.33 6.46 -0.62
N ILE A 160 20.06 6.82 -0.46
CA ILE A 160 19.48 7.94 -1.21
C ILE A 160 20.13 9.25 -0.74
N PRO A 161 20.69 10.08 -1.63
CA PRO A 161 21.28 11.34 -1.24
C PRO A 161 20.28 12.25 -0.52
N PHE A 162 20.70 12.85 0.58
CA PHE A 162 19.87 13.84 1.27
C PHE A 162 19.74 15.11 0.43
N PRO A 163 18.56 15.75 0.41
CA PRO A 163 18.42 17.02 -0.27
C PRO A 163 19.34 18.06 0.36
N GLU A 164 19.85 18.95 -0.48
CA GLU A 164 20.64 20.09 -0.03
C GLU A 164 19.79 21.06 0.80
N VAL A 165 20.46 21.86 1.61
CA VAL A 165 19.83 22.99 2.30
C VAL A 165 19.72 24.15 1.31
N PRO A 166 18.58 24.85 1.21
CA PRO A 166 18.48 26.05 0.40
C PRO A 166 19.60 27.05 0.74
N PRO A 167 20.39 27.56 -0.23
CA PRO A 167 21.45 28.52 0.02
C PRO A 167 20.98 29.78 0.74
N GLU A 168 19.74 30.19 0.51
CA GLU A 168 19.08 31.34 1.13
C GLU A 168 18.92 31.17 2.64
N VAL A 169 18.89 29.93 3.14
CA VAL A 169 18.90 29.66 4.58
C VAL A 169 20.32 29.84 5.12
N LEU A 170 21.33 29.35 4.41
CA LEU A 170 22.73 29.34 4.86
C LEU A 170 23.43 30.70 4.79
N GLN A 171 22.85 31.68 4.10
CA GLN A 171 23.41 33.04 3.99
C GLN A 171 23.31 33.84 5.30
N TYR A 172 22.42 33.45 6.21
CA TYR A 172 22.23 34.14 7.49
C TYR A 172 23.23 33.63 8.52
N ASN A 173 23.90 34.56 9.21
CA ASN A 173 24.84 34.23 10.30
C ASN A 173 24.10 33.86 11.60
N GLU A 174 22.98 34.50 11.87
CA GLU A 174 22.17 34.24 13.06
C GLU A 174 21.25 33.04 12.86
N ILE A 175 21.27 32.11 13.80
CA ILE A 175 20.47 30.87 13.73
C ILE A 175 18.97 31.17 13.76
N ALA A 176 18.56 32.24 14.47
CA ALA A 176 17.18 32.69 14.49
C ALA A 176 16.67 33.07 13.08
N ASP A 177 17.48 33.79 12.31
CA ASP A 177 17.15 34.17 10.94
C ASP A 177 17.14 32.94 10.00
N GLN A 178 18.08 32.00 10.19
CA GLN A 178 18.05 30.72 9.48
C GLN A 178 16.76 29.94 9.77
N ILE A 179 16.30 29.92 11.02
CA ILE A 179 15.05 29.27 11.43
C ILE A 179 13.86 29.91 10.70
N THR A 180 13.75 31.25 10.72
CA THR A 180 12.65 31.96 10.05
C THR A 180 12.65 31.71 8.54
N GLU A 181 13.81 31.73 7.89
CA GLU A 181 13.90 31.45 6.47
C GLU A 181 13.54 29.98 6.17
N MET A 182 14.05 29.02 6.95
CA MET A 182 13.69 27.60 6.80
C MET A 182 12.18 27.40 6.97
N GLN A 183 11.55 28.05 7.95
CA GLN A 183 10.08 28.00 8.13
C GLN A 183 9.34 28.53 6.89
N ALA A 184 9.85 29.58 6.23
CA ALA A 184 9.26 30.09 5.00
C ALA A 184 9.37 29.09 3.83
N TRP A 185 10.44 28.30 3.73
CA TRP A 185 10.53 27.18 2.76
C TRP A 185 9.52 26.07 3.05
N PHE A 186 9.30 25.73 4.31
CA PHE A 186 8.26 24.78 4.71
C PHE A 186 6.85 25.32 4.42
N LYS A 187 6.62 26.64 4.58
CA LYS A 187 5.37 27.30 4.19
C LYS A 187 5.13 27.22 2.69
N ALA A 188 6.15 27.52 1.88
CA ALA A 188 6.08 27.41 0.42
C ALA A 188 5.71 25.99 -0.03
N TRP A 189 6.34 24.98 0.57
CA TRP A 189 5.97 23.58 0.31
C TRP A 189 4.53 23.27 0.75
N LYS A 190 4.11 23.68 1.95
CA LYS A 190 2.74 23.46 2.42
C LYS A 190 1.70 24.03 1.46
N ASP A 191 1.91 25.27 1.03
CA ASP A 191 0.99 26.03 0.20
C ASP A 191 1.11 25.68 -1.29
N GLN A 192 2.06 24.80 -1.64
CA GLN A 192 2.41 24.42 -3.02
C GLN A 192 2.81 25.64 -3.89
N ASP A 193 3.26 26.72 -3.26
CA ASP A 193 3.71 27.95 -3.91
C ASP A 193 5.22 27.92 -4.12
N HIS A 194 5.63 27.79 -5.37
CA HIS A 194 7.03 27.74 -5.79
C HIS A 194 7.46 29.00 -6.57
N THR A 195 6.70 30.08 -6.49
CA THR A 195 6.98 31.34 -7.22
C THR A 195 8.18 32.09 -6.64
N VAL A 196 8.26 32.18 -5.31
CA VAL A 196 9.35 32.86 -4.59
C VAL A 196 10.40 31.86 -4.09
N ARG A 197 9.94 30.72 -3.53
CA ARG A 197 10.78 29.67 -2.97
C ARG A 197 10.48 28.36 -3.67
N ASP A 198 11.25 28.05 -4.72
CA ASP A 198 11.05 26.82 -5.49
C ASP A 198 11.47 25.57 -4.69
N TYR A 199 10.58 25.11 -3.82
CA TYR A 199 10.81 24.02 -2.88
C TYR A 199 11.12 22.68 -3.58
N ARG A 200 10.73 22.50 -4.85
CA ARG A 200 10.83 21.23 -5.60
C ARG A 200 12.29 20.74 -5.74
N LYS A 201 13.25 21.64 -5.58
CA LYS A 201 14.69 21.31 -5.58
C LYS A 201 15.16 20.70 -4.26
N TYR A 202 14.49 21.00 -3.16
CA TYR A 202 14.95 20.71 -1.79
C TYR A 202 14.00 19.79 -1.01
N PHE A 203 12.76 19.66 -1.46
CA PHE A 203 11.77 18.72 -0.94
C PHE A 203 11.59 17.63 -1.99
N LYS A 204 12.16 16.44 -1.73
CA LYS A 204 12.25 15.36 -2.72
C LYS A 204 11.30 14.24 -2.37
N ALA A 205 10.42 13.89 -3.31
CA ALA A 205 9.55 12.74 -3.22
C ALA A 205 10.31 11.45 -3.55
N ASN A 206 10.20 10.45 -2.69
CA ASN A 206 10.77 9.12 -2.91
C ASN A 206 9.65 8.09 -2.85
N LEU A 207 9.53 7.24 -3.87
CA LEU A 207 8.58 6.15 -3.88
C LEU A 207 9.21 4.91 -3.26
N CYS A 208 8.72 4.51 -2.10
CA CYS A 208 9.11 3.27 -1.44
C CYS A 208 8.17 2.13 -1.88
N TYR A 209 8.73 0.95 -2.11
CA TYR A 209 8.05 -0.19 -2.70
C TYR A 209 8.49 -1.50 -2.04
N LEU A 210 7.61 -2.49 -2.06
CA LEU A 210 7.93 -3.85 -1.68
C LEU A 210 8.16 -4.65 -2.96
N GLU A 211 9.30 -5.32 -3.05
CA GLU A 211 9.65 -6.23 -4.13
C GLU A 211 9.77 -7.66 -3.59
N GLY A 212 9.20 -8.65 -4.27
CA GLY A 212 9.32 -10.08 -3.96
C GLY A 212 9.72 -10.92 -5.18
N ALA A 213 10.39 -12.04 -4.92
CA ALA A 213 10.77 -13.01 -5.94
C ALA A 213 11.06 -14.39 -5.34
N TRP A 214 10.91 -15.42 -6.16
CA TRP A 214 11.41 -16.77 -5.87
C TRP A 214 12.92 -16.82 -6.05
N THR A 215 13.66 -17.34 -5.07
CA THR A 215 15.12 -17.40 -5.09
C THR A 215 15.65 -18.80 -4.81
N PHE A 216 16.67 -19.22 -5.58
CA PHE A 216 17.45 -20.42 -5.33
C PHE A 216 18.60 -20.09 -4.37
N ALA A 217 18.63 -20.67 -3.16
CA ALA A 217 19.79 -20.60 -2.27
C ALA A 217 19.75 -21.70 -1.20
N ASP A 218 20.83 -22.42 -0.94
CA ASP A 218 20.81 -23.46 0.11
C ASP A 218 20.94 -22.87 1.54
N LYS A 219 21.13 -21.55 1.65
CA LYS A 219 21.34 -20.81 2.91
C LYS A 219 20.35 -19.66 3.01
N LEU A 220 19.91 -19.39 4.24
CA LEU A 220 19.11 -18.20 4.54
C LEU A 220 20.00 -16.96 4.45
N GLU A 221 19.73 -16.10 3.46
CA GLU A 221 20.33 -14.78 3.36
C GLU A 221 19.28 -13.73 3.77
N GLU A 222 19.70 -12.73 4.55
CA GLU A 222 18.84 -11.59 4.86
C GLU A 222 18.45 -10.89 3.55
N SER A 223 17.14 -10.82 3.29
CA SER A 223 16.64 -10.33 2.01
C SER A 223 16.91 -8.83 1.80
N PHE A 224 17.02 -8.05 2.90
CA PHE A 224 17.46 -6.65 2.90
C PHE A 224 17.88 -6.17 4.29
N PHE A 225 18.71 -5.12 4.33
CA PHE A 225 19.14 -4.52 5.58
C PHE A 225 17.99 -3.83 6.33
N SER A 226 17.84 -4.15 7.62
CA SER A 226 17.03 -3.41 8.57
C SER A 226 17.86 -3.00 9.78
N ASP A 227 17.64 -1.79 10.27
CA ASP A 227 18.46 -1.17 11.31
C ASP A 227 18.35 -1.84 12.70
N ARG A 228 17.26 -2.61 12.89
CA ARG A 228 16.85 -3.15 14.20
C ARG A 228 16.45 -4.61 14.17
N HIS A 229 16.07 -5.15 13.01
CA HIS A 229 15.57 -6.51 12.88
C HIS A 229 16.39 -7.32 11.88
N PHE A 230 16.45 -8.62 12.10
CA PHE A 230 17.14 -9.57 11.23
C PHE A 230 16.37 -10.89 11.26
N LEU A 231 16.58 -11.74 10.27
CA LEU A 231 16.04 -13.09 10.23
C LEU A 231 16.82 -13.97 11.21
N ASP A 232 16.19 -14.32 12.32
CA ASP A 232 16.82 -15.12 13.37
C ASP A 232 16.71 -16.63 13.05
N ALA A 233 17.41 -17.09 12.00
CA ALA A 233 17.55 -18.51 11.69
C ALA A 233 18.85 -18.77 10.93
N ALA A 234 19.51 -19.90 11.20
CA ALA A 234 20.72 -20.31 10.50
C ALA A 234 20.41 -20.97 9.15
N SER A 235 19.18 -21.47 8.97
CA SER A 235 18.74 -22.14 7.75
C SER A 235 17.25 -21.92 7.48
N TRP A 236 16.83 -22.21 6.24
CA TRP A 236 15.44 -22.21 5.83
C TRP A 236 14.58 -23.18 6.67
N PHE A 237 15.12 -24.36 6.94
CA PHE A 237 14.43 -25.38 7.71
C PHE A 237 14.19 -24.94 9.17
N GLU A 238 15.21 -24.34 9.80
CA GLU A 238 15.06 -23.80 11.15
C GLU A 238 14.00 -22.68 11.19
N MET A 239 13.98 -21.78 10.19
CA MET A 239 12.92 -20.77 10.09
C MET A 239 11.54 -21.42 9.99
N GLN A 240 11.38 -22.43 9.13
CA GLN A 240 10.12 -23.15 8.98
C GLN A 240 9.69 -23.83 10.28
N GLU A 241 10.61 -24.44 11.02
CA GLU A 241 10.32 -25.06 12.31
C GLU A 241 9.88 -24.02 13.35
N LYS A 242 10.59 -22.89 13.44
CA LYS A 242 10.21 -21.77 14.33
C LYS A 242 8.83 -21.20 13.97
N VAL A 243 8.55 -21.03 12.67
CA VAL A 243 7.25 -20.55 12.20
C VAL A 243 6.15 -21.57 12.46
N ARG A 244 6.40 -22.86 12.20
CA ARG A 244 5.46 -23.94 12.48
C ARG A 244 5.15 -24.03 13.97
N TYR A 245 6.17 -23.97 14.82
CA TYR A 245 6.01 -23.99 16.27
C TYR A 245 5.20 -22.80 16.77
N THR A 246 5.55 -21.57 16.35
CA THR A 246 4.83 -20.35 16.76
C THR A 246 3.40 -20.32 16.23
N SER A 247 3.16 -20.79 15.01
CA SER A 247 1.81 -20.90 14.44
C SER A 247 0.96 -21.95 15.15
N TYR A 248 1.57 -23.07 15.56
CA TYR A 248 0.88 -24.13 16.31
C TYR A 248 0.57 -23.72 17.76
N THR A 249 1.48 -23.01 18.41
CA THR A 249 1.35 -22.60 19.81
C THR A 249 0.61 -21.27 19.99
N GLY A 250 0.44 -20.49 18.91
CA GLY A 250 0.01 -19.10 18.98
C GLY A 250 1.05 -18.15 19.60
N GLY A 251 2.27 -18.65 19.88
CA GLY A 251 3.36 -17.87 20.46
C GLY A 251 4.00 -16.88 19.49
N LYS A 252 4.77 -15.92 20.03
CA LYS A 252 5.46 -14.89 19.25
C LYS A 252 6.92 -14.75 19.67
N SER A 253 7.79 -14.42 18.73
CA SER A 253 9.14 -13.94 19.03
C SER A 253 9.10 -12.54 19.64
N THR A 254 9.64 -12.38 20.85
CA THR A 254 9.72 -11.08 21.54
C THR A 254 10.49 -10.04 20.73
N LEU A 255 11.46 -10.48 19.92
CA LEU A 255 12.30 -9.61 19.10
C LEU A 255 11.76 -9.37 17.68
N GLU A 256 10.64 -9.99 17.30
CA GLU A 256 9.96 -9.77 16.00
C GLU A 256 10.82 -10.09 14.78
N ASN A 257 11.68 -11.11 14.92
CA ASN A 257 12.74 -11.46 13.99
C ASN A 257 12.45 -12.67 13.07
N PHE A 258 11.24 -13.25 13.09
CA PHE A 258 10.90 -14.38 12.21
C PHE A 258 9.77 -14.02 11.24
N SER A 259 10.05 -14.12 9.94
CA SER A 259 9.07 -14.05 8.84
C SER A 259 8.50 -15.41 8.50
N TYR A 260 7.30 -15.46 7.91
CA TYR A 260 6.83 -16.65 7.19
C TYR A 260 7.11 -16.45 5.70
N LEU A 261 8.06 -17.23 5.17
CA LEU A 261 8.47 -17.21 3.76
C LEU A 261 8.15 -18.55 3.10
N PRO A 262 7.16 -18.60 2.19
CA PRO A 262 6.80 -19.81 1.47
C PRO A 262 7.97 -20.40 0.67
N THR A 263 7.89 -21.70 0.42
CA THR A 263 8.82 -22.42 -0.46
C THR A 263 8.03 -23.20 -1.50
N THR A 264 8.57 -23.31 -2.71
CA THR A 264 7.96 -24.05 -3.81
C THR A 264 9.01 -24.89 -4.54
N ILE A 265 8.56 -25.90 -5.28
CA ILE A 265 9.40 -26.63 -6.23
C ILE A 265 9.27 -25.90 -7.57
N MET A 266 10.32 -25.20 -8.00
CA MET A 266 10.29 -24.43 -9.25
C MET A 266 10.57 -25.30 -10.47
N ASN A 267 11.42 -26.31 -10.33
CA ASN A 267 11.77 -27.20 -11.44
C ASN A 267 12.11 -28.61 -10.93
N MET A 268 12.11 -29.59 -11.83
CA MET A 268 12.53 -30.97 -11.58
C MET A 268 13.75 -31.28 -12.45
N ILE A 269 14.95 -31.30 -11.83
CA ILE A 269 16.19 -31.63 -12.53
C ILE A 269 16.10 -33.08 -13.03
N ASN A 270 16.22 -33.25 -14.35
CA ASN A 270 16.05 -34.53 -15.04
C ASN A 270 14.73 -35.24 -14.67
N GLY A 271 13.68 -34.46 -14.38
CA GLY A 271 12.37 -34.98 -13.99
C GLY A 271 12.30 -35.67 -12.61
N THR A 272 13.41 -35.71 -11.85
CA THR A 272 13.53 -36.57 -10.67
C THR A 272 13.92 -35.83 -9.39
N PHE A 273 14.77 -34.80 -9.48
CA PHE A 273 15.24 -34.06 -8.30
C PHE A 273 14.57 -32.69 -8.21
N PRO A 274 13.81 -32.39 -7.14
CA PRO A 274 13.14 -31.11 -6.99
C PRO A 274 14.17 -30.00 -6.74
N GLN A 275 14.07 -28.94 -7.54
CA GLN A 275 14.77 -27.69 -7.31
C GLN A 275 13.85 -26.76 -6.53
N ILE A 276 14.16 -26.57 -5.24
CA ILE A 276 13.35 -25.77 -4.32
C ILE A 276 13.76 -24.30 -4.41
N ALA A 277 12.77 -23.41 -4.42
CA ALA A 277 12.97 -21.98 -4.23
C ALA A 277 12.21 -21.49 -3.00
N GLN A 278 12.75 -20.45 -2.37
CA GLN A 278 12.08 -19.72 -1.29
C GLN A 278 11.63 -18.36 -1.80
N TRP A 279 10.46 -17.92 -1.35
CA TRP A 279 10.00 -16.56 -1.57
C TRP A 279 10.79 -15.60 -0.68
N ASN A 280 11.45 -14.62 -1.28
CA ASN A 280 12.16 -13.56 -0.59
C ASN A 280 11.63 -12.20 -0.99
N TYR A 281 11.70 -11.23 -0.08
CA TYR A 281 11.20 -9.87 -0.30
C TYR A 281 12.20 -8.81 0.17
N ARG A 282 12.18 -7.63 -0.43
CA ARG A 282 12.90 -6.45 0.08
C ARG A 282 12.06 -5.20 -0.04
N ILE A 283 12.32 -4.25 0.84
CA ILE A 283 11.75 -2.90 0.75
C ILE A 283 12.88 -1.94 0.40
N LEU A 284 12.68 -1.18 -0.67
CA LEU A 284 13.59 -0.13 -1.12
C LEU A 284 12.77 1.10 -1.50
N CYS A 285 13.47 2.19 -1.78
CA CYS A 285 12.90 3.43 -2.27
C CYS A 285 13.59 3.91 -3.53
N HIS A 286 12.90 4.72 -4.30
CA HIS A 286 13.36 5.29 -5.56
C HIS A 286 13.17 6.81 -5.52
N PRO A 287 14.22 7.63 -5.68
CA PRO A 287 14.08 9.07 -5.82
C PRO A 287 13.40 9.40 -7.15
N LEU A 288 12.20 9.98 -7.08
CA LEU A 288 11.43 10.30 -8.28
C LEU A 288 12.11 11.41 -9.08
N LYS A 289 12.06 11.30 -10.42
CA LYS A 289 12.65 12.30 -11.33
C LYS A 289 11.94 13.65 -11.29
N ARG A 290 10.68 13.66 -10.84
CA ARG A 290 9.78 14.81 -10.81
C ARG A 290 9.22 15.05 -9.41
N ASP A 291 8.72 16.26 -9.19
CA ASP A 291 7.92 16.57 -8.02
C ASP A 291 6.55 15.87 -8.09
N VAL A 292 5.98 15.58 -6.92
CA VAL A 292 4.63 15.05 -6.76
C VAL A 292 3.85 16.07 -5.95
N PRO A 293 2.95 16.85 -6.57
CA PRO A 293 2.17 17.84 -5.83
C PRO A 293 1.26 17.21 -4.78
N LEU A 294 1.06 17.89 -3.65
CA LEU A 294 0.27 17.37 -2.52
C LEU A 294 -1.22 17.18 -2.85
N ASN A 295 -1.75 17.95 -3.80
CA ASN A 295 -3.13 17.77 -4.30
C ASN A 295 -3.30 16.49 -5.14
N ARG A 296 -2.22 15.77 -5.47
CA ARG A 296 -2.30 14.44 -6.11
C ARG A 296 -2.71 13.34 -5.13
N PHE A 297 -2.73 13.58 -3.83
CA PHE A 297 -3.11 12.60 -2.81
C PHE A 297 -4.54 12.82 -2.33
N ARG A 298 -5.34 11.76 -2.30
CA ARG A 298 -6.69 11.73 -1.69
C ARG A 298 -6.69 10.65 -0.65
N VAL A 299 -7.10 11.03 0.56
CA VAL A 299 -7.32 10.06 1.62
C VAL A 299 -8.33 9.01 1.17
N VAL A 300 -8.00 7.75 1.37
CA VAL A 300 -8.95 6.65 1.15
C VAL A 300 -9.89 6.60 2.34
N ASP A 301 -11.19 6.50 2.07
CA ASP A 301 -12.19 6.36 3.11
C ASP A 301 -12.20 4.92 3.68
N ASP A 302 -11.18 4.58 4.46
CA ASP A 302 -11.11 3.34 5.24
C ASP A 302 -12.15 3.39 6.40
N LEU A 303 -13.43 3.24 6.04
CA LEU A 303 -14.57 3.46 6.93
C LEU A 303 -14.50 2.58 8.19
N MET A 304 -13.97 1.37 8.07
CA MET A 304 -13.68 0.46 9.19
C MET A 304 -12.87 1.18 10.29
N ALA A 305 -11.74 1.78 9.93
CA ALA A 305 -10.87 2.47 10.87
C ALA A 305 -11.50 3.76 11.42
N ARG A 306 -12.23 4.49 10.58
CA ARG A 306 -12.97 5.68 11.00
C ARG A 306 -14.07 5.38 12.02
N MET A 307 -14.86 4.34 11.77
CA MET A 307 -15.92 3.90 12.66
C MET A 307 -15.37 3.40 13.99
N ALA A 308 -14.29 2.61 13.95
CA ALA A 308 -13.62 2.11 15.15
C ALA A 308 -13.09 3.25 16.03
N ASN A 309 -12.50 4.27 15.40
CA ASN A 309 -11.88 5.40 16.08
C ASN A 309 -12.78 6.63 16.25
N LYS A 310 -14.04 6.56 15.79
CA LYS A 310 -15.03 7.65 15.79
C LYS A 310 -14.51 8.96 15.14
N LYS A 311 -13.93 8.85 13.95
CA LYS A 311 -13.33 9.99 13.23
C LYS A 311 -14.10 10.36 11.96
N THR A 312 -14.24 11.66 11.73
CA THR A 312 -14.59 12.21 10.42
C THR A 312 -13.48 11.92 9.39
N LEU A 313 -13.77 12.08 8.10
CA LEU A 313 -12.77 11.86 7.05
C LEU A 313 -11.57 12.82 7.19
N GLY A 314 -11.83 14.11 7.45
CA GLY A 314 -10.78 15.12 7.63
C GLY A 314 -9.94 14.90 8.90
N GLU A 315 -10.53 14.39 9.98
CA GLU A 315 -9.74 13.98 11.15
C GLU A 315 -8.91 12.73 10.86
N HIS A 316 -9.47 11.76 10.13
CA HIS A 316 -8.76 10.54 9.76
C HIS A 316 -7.53 10.84 8.91
N GLU A 317 -7.66 11.72 7.91
CA GLU A 317 -6.56 12.20 7.06
C GLU A 317 -5.34 12.69 7.87
N ARG A 318 -5.58 13.30 9.03
CA ARG A 318 -4.54 13.85 9.92
C ARG A 318 -3.94 12.82 10.86
N THR A 319 -4.16 11.52 10.62
CA THR A 319 -3.68 10.43 11.49
C THR A 319 -2.74 9.48 10.75
N ARG A 320 -1.90 8.77 11.50
CA ARG A 320 -1.05 7.69 10.94
C ARG A 320 -1.86 6.49 10.42
N ALA A 321 -3.19 6.45 10.64
CA ALA A 321 -4.07 5.42 10.09
C ALA A 321 -4.55 5.72 8.66
N ALA A 322 -4.36 6.96 8.17
CA ALA A 322 -4.79 7.33 6.82
C ALA A 322 -3.88 6.76 5.74
N ARG A 323 -4.52 6.16 4.75
CA ARG A 323 -3.95 5.76 3.46
C ARG A 323 -4.42 6.73 2.38
N PHE A 324 -3.67 6.81 1.29
CA PHE A 324 -3.91 7.72 0.18
C PHE A 324 -3.96 6.96 -1.14
N THR A 325 -4.70 7.49 -2.09
CA THR A 325 -4.61 7.14 -3.51
C THR A 325 -3.96 8.30 -4.25
N LEU A 326 -3.29 7.99 -5.36
CA LEU A 326 -2.78 9.01 -6.27
C LEU A 326 -3.84 9.33 -7.33
N ASN A 327 -3.96 10.60 -7.71
CA ASN A 327 -4.80 11.00 -8.84
C ASN A 327 -4.27 10.30 -10.11
N PRO A 328 -5.01 9.34 -10.69
CA PRO A 328 -4.51 8.57 -11.82
C PRO A 328 -4.31 9.45 -13.06
N PHE A 329 -4.99 10.60 -13.15
CA PHE A 329 -4.90 11.54 -14.26
C PHE A 329 -3.72 12.50 -14.17
N ASP A 330 -3.05 12.61 -13.02
CA ASP A 330 -1.97 13.58 -12.78
C ASP A 330 -2.37 15.04 -13.06
N THR A 331 -3.59 15.40 -12.64
CA THR A 331 -4.12 16.77 -12.78
C THR A 331 -4.40 17.38 -11.40
N ASP A 332 -4.55 18.71 -11.35
CA ASP A 332 -4.82 19.43 -10.09
C ASP A 332 -6.23 19.16 -9.54
N GLU A 333 -7.13 18.70 -10.40
CA GLU A 333 -8.49 18.35 -10.03
C GLU A 333 -8.67 16.83 -9.98
N TRP A 334 -9.42 16.37 -8.98
CA TRP A 334 -9.76 14.96 -8.89
C TRP A 334 -10.91 14.63 -9.83
N VAL A 335 -10.68 13.70 -10.76
CA VAL A 335 -11.72 13.15 -11.61
C VAL A 335 -11.84 11.66 -11.35
N ASP A 336 -13.02 11.23 -10.90
CA ASP A 336 -13.34 9.81 -10.79
C ASP A 336 -13.63 9.25 -12.19
N GLY A 337 -12.99 8.15 -12.56
CA GLY A 337 -13.13 7.56 -13.88
C GLY A 337 -12.22 6.37 -14.10
N ARG A 338 -12.40 5.71 -15.24
CA ARG A 338 -11.57 4.57 -15.64
C ARG A 338 -10.32 5.08 -16.34
N LYS A 339 -9.15 4.67 -15.85
CA LYS A 339 -7.87 4.89 -16.52
C LYS A 339 -7.04 3.62 -16.41
N ASN A 340 -6.57 3.10 -17.55
CA ASN A 340 -5.77 1.88 -17.56
C ASN A 340 -4.35 2.17 -17.06
N TYR A 341 -3.59 2.98 -17.81
CA TYR A 341 -2.25 3.41 -17.44
C TYR A 341 -2.33 4.78 -16.75
N GLY A 342 -2.09 4.83 -15.44
CA GLY A 342 -2.23 6.02 -14.62
C GLY A 342 -0.91 6.56 -14.09
N PHE A 343 -1.01 7.59 -13.24
CA PHE A 343 0.17 8.25 -12.68
C PHE A 343 1.07 7.31 -11.87
N VAL A 344 0.50 6.38 -11.11
CA VAL A 344 1.29 5.36 -10.38
C VAL A 344 2.09 4.45 -11.32
N ASP A 345 1.58 4.18 -12.53
CA ASP A 345 2.28 3.40 -13.54
C ASP A 345 3.51 4.13 -14.08
N GLU A 346 3.43 5.46 -14.22
CA GLU A 346 4.57 6.29 -14.61
C GLU A 346 5.66 6.26 -13.54
N LEU A 347 5.28 6.40 -12.27
CA LEU A 347 6.23 6.38 -11.15
C LEU A 347 6.90 5.01 -10.98
N MET A 348 6.12 3.92 -11.03
CA MET A 348 6.67 2.55 -10.92
C MET A 348 7.56 2.19 -12.12
N ALA A 349 7.25 2.69 -13.32
CA ALA A 349 8.08 2.49 -14.52
C ALA A 349 9.48 3.12 -14.42
N GLU A 350 9.73 4.03 -13.48
CA GLU A 350 11.08 4.54 -13.21
C GLU A 350 11.95 3.52 -12.45
N ILE A 351 11.33 2.61 -11.69
CA ILE A 351 12.00 1.74 -10.73
C ILE A 351 12.61 0.51 -11.42
N PRO A 352 13.92 0.25 -11.28
CA PRO A 352 14.52 -0.97 -11.81
C PRO A 352 14.21 -2.20 -10.94
N GLY A 353 14.19 -3.36 -11.59
CA GLY A 353 14.14 -4.67 -10.92
C GLY A 353 15.48 -5.09 -10.31
N LYS A 354 15.72 -6.40 -10.21
CA LYS A 354 16.91 -6.99 -9.57
C LYS A 354 18.24 -6.77 -10.32
N ASP A 355 18.20 -6.32 -11.56
CA ASP A 355 19.39 -5.98 -12.35
C ASP A 355 19.83 -4.50 -12.16
N ASN A 356 19.15 -3.79 -11.26
CA ASN A 356 19.38 -2.39 -10.92
C ASN A 356 19.29 -1.45 -12.16
N TYR A 357 19.81 -0.23 -12.07
CA TYR A 357 19.59 0.80 -13.11
C TYR A 357 20.24 0.51 -14.47
N GLY A 358 21.19 -0.42 -14.53
CA GLY A 358 21.85 -0.84 -15.76
C GLY A 358 21.00 -1.75 -16.66
N ALA A 359 19.84 -2.23 -16.18
CA ALA A 359 19.01 -3.20 -16.87
C ALA A 359 18.44 -2.65 -18.19
N LYS A 360 18.70 -3.38 -19.28
CA LYS A 360 18.09 -3.16 -20.59
C LYS A 360 17.63 -4.50 -21.13
N LEU A 361 16.42 -4.89 -20.76
CA LEU A 361 15.83 -6.18 -21.11
C LEU A 361 14.62 -5.98 -22.01
N SER A 362 14.35 -6.94 -22.88
CA SER A 362 13.17 -7.01 -23.74
C SER A 362 12.43 -8.33 -23.48
N ASP A 363 11.09 -8.29 -23.55
CA ASP A 363 10.24 -9.48 -23.49
C ASP A 363 9.76 -9.80 -24.91
N ASP A 364 10.27 -10.90 -25.45
CA ASP A 364 9.95 -11.51 -26.73
C ASP A 364 9.27 -12.88 -26.56
N GLY A 365 8.72 -13.14 -25.36
CA GLY A 365 8.00 -14.38 -25.05
C GLY A 365 6.92 -14.67 -26.09
N PHE A 366 6.85 -15.92 -26.55
CA PHE A 366 5.93 -16.38 -27.58
C PHE A 366 6.08 -15.64 -28.93
N ASP A 367 7.29 -15.22 -29.29
CA ASP A 367 7.62 -14.44 -30.51
C ASP A 367 6.92 -13.07 -30.59
N SER A 368 6.46 -12.54 -29.45
CA SER A 368 5.68 -11.30 -29.40
C SER A 368 6.43 -10.22 -28.62
N ALA A 369 7.08 -9.30 -29.32
CA ALA A 369 7.79 -8.18 -28.70
C ALA A 369 6.85 -7.24 -27.94
N SER A 370 7.31 -6.77 -26.78
CA SER A 370 6.61 -5.82 -25.91
C SER A 370 7.04 -4.37 -26.16
N TYR A 371 6.05 -3.48 -26.26
CA TYR A 371 6.21 -2.04 -26.49
C TYR A 371 5.57 -1.23 -25.35
N PRO A 372 6.04 0.01 -25.10
CA PRO A 372 5.44 0.89 -24.11
C PRO A 372 3.95 1.13 -24.39
N TYR A 373 3.13 1.15 -23.32
CA TYR A 373 1.68 1.30 -23.43
C TYR A 373 1.24 2.58 -24.17
N ASN A 374 1.96 3.69 -23.94
CA ASN A 374 1.67 5.00 -24.52
C ASN A 374 2.38 5.25 -25.86
N ASP A 375 3.27 4.37 -26.30
CA ASP A 375 4.00 4.56 -27.55
C ASP A 375 3.22 3.97 -28.73
N THR A 376 2.95 4.79 -29.74
CA THR A 376 2.24 4.40 -30.97
C THR A 376 3.17 4.24 -32.17
N SER A 377 4.43 4.66 -32.08
CA SER A 377 5.34 4.65 -33.24
C SER A 377 5.98 3.27 -33.49
N ASN A 378 5.93 2.37 -32.50
CA ASN A 378 6.61 1.06 -32.50
C ASN A 378 8.15 1.15 -32.57
N ASP A 379 8.75 2.32 -32.42
CA ASP A 379 10.20 2.49 -32.58
C ASP A 379 10.98 2.11 -31.33
N LYS A 380 10.30 1.99 -30.17
CA LYS A 380 10.92 1.72 -28.88
C LYS A 380 10.40 0.42 -28.27
N SER A 381 11.29 -0.54 -28.07
CA SER A 381 11.01 -1.70 -27.21
C SER A 381 10.79 -1.24 -25.77
N LEU A 382 9.87 -1.91 -25.06
CA LEU A 382 9.70 -1.71 -23.62
C LEU A 382 10.92 -2.26 -22.89
N ASN A 383 11.51 -1.47 -21.98
CA ASN A 383 12.53 -1.99 -21.07
C ASN A 383 11.85 -2.76 -19.94
N VAL A 384 11.77 -4.08 -20.09
CA VAL A 384 11.11 -4.94 -19.11
C VAL A 384 11.96 -5.20 -17.87
N GLY A 385 13.20 -4.68 -17.81
CA GLY A 385 14.01 -4.64 -16.59
C GLY A 385 13.53 -3.62 -15.55
N GLN A 386 12.56 -2.77 -15.90
CA GLN A 386 11.88 -1.84 -14.99
C GLN A 386 10.46 -2.32 -14.68
N TYR A 387 9.93 -1.88 -13.54
CA TYR A 387 8.62 -2.30 -13.06
C TYR A 387 7.49 -1.76 -13.91
N HIS A 388 6.70 -2.66 -14.51
CA HIS A 388 5.56 -2.31 -15.33
C HIS A 388 4.49 -3.40 -15.26
N ARG A 389 3.25 -3.04 -15.57
CA ARG A 389 2.13 -3.98 -15.66
C ARG A 389 1.35 -3.85 -16.97
N TRP A 390 1.38 -2.67 -17.58
CA TRP A 390 0.83 -2.45 -18.91
C TRP A 390 1.89 -2.55 -19.99
N MET A 391 1.54 -3.22 -21.08
CA MET A 391 2.36 -3.29 -22.29
C MET A 391 1.47 -3.28 -23.53
N ARG A 392 2.08 -3.04 -24.68
CA ARG A 392 1.45 -3.20 -25.99
C ARG A 392 2.23 -4.22 -26.80
N VAL A 393 1.54 -5.02 -27.59
CA VAL A 393 2.13 -5.92 -28.58
C VAL A 393 1.62 -5.56 -29.98
N LEU A 394 2.25 -6.08 -31.04
CA LEU A 394 1.80 -5.83 -32.42
C LEU A 394 0.61 -6.72 -32.79
N ASP A 395 0.62 -7.98 -32.35
CA ASP A 395 -0.43 -8.94 -32.68
C ASP A 395 -1.69 -8.70 -31.85
N THR A 396 -2.83 -8.67 -32.53
CA THR A 396 -4.14 -8.63 -31.88
C THR A 396 -4.47 -9.98 -31.24
N ASP A 397 -4.99 -9.95 -30.02
CA ASP A 397 -5.59 -11.14 -29.42
C ASP A 397 -6.91 -11.53 -30.11
N ALA A 398 -7.52 -12.64 -29.67
CA ALA A 398 -8.80 -13.13 -30.18
C ALA A 398 -9.97 -12.13 -30.01
N MET A 399 -9.82 -11.13 -29.14
CA MET A 399 -10.80 -10.07 -28.89
C MET A 399 -10.43 -8.75 -29.61
N GLY A 400 -9.41 -8.76 -30.49
CA GLY A 400 -8.96 -7.60 -31.25
C GLY A 400 -8.13 -6.59 -30.46
N ARG A 401 -7.59 -6.95 -29.29
CA ARG A 401 -6.83 -6.05 -28.41
C ARG A 401 -5.32 -6.25 -28.58
N THR A 402 -4.59 -5.14 -28.60
CA THR A 402 -3.12 -5.09 -28.63
C THR A 402 -2.50 -4.65 -27.31
N LYS A 403 -3.29 -4.01 -26.44
CA LYS A 403 -2.89 -3.58 -25.10
C LYS A 403 -3.13 -4.71 -24.10
N ARG A 404 -2.10 -5.09 -23.37
CA ARG A 404 -2.11 -6.22 -22.43
C ARG A 404 -1.74 -5.76 -21.02
N HIS A 405 -2.29 -6.47 -20.04
CA HIS A 405 -2.00 -6.31 -18.63
C HIS A 405 -1.26 -7.55 -18.12
N ARG A 406 -0.20 -7.37 -17.33
CA ARG A 406 0.50 -8.44 -16.62
C ARG A 406 -0.17 -8.69 -15.28
N GLY A 407 -0.29 -9.94 -14.86
CA GLY A 407 -1.03 -10.31 -13.63
C GLY A 407 -2.50 -10.64 -13.85
N PHE A 408 -2.93 -10.78 -15.11
CA PHE A 408 -4.31 -11.12 -15.49
C PHE A 408 -5.33 -10.10 -14.94
N SER A 409 -5.98 -10.40 -13.81
CA SER A 409 -6.95 -9.53 -13.13
C SER A 409 -6.36 -8.68 -12.01
N ASP A 410 -5.14 -8.97 -11.56
CA ASP A 410 -4.49 -8.27 -10.46
C ASP A 410 -4.16 -6.83 -10.87
N GLU A 411 -4.92 -5.85 -10.39
CA GLU A 411 -4.76 -4.45 -10.80
C GLU A 411 -3.57 -3.77 -10.13
N SER A 412 -2.84 -4.40 -9.22
CA SER A 412 -1.88 -3.72 -8.36
C SER A 412 -0.43 -4.22 -8.49
N VAL A 413 -0.22 -5.42 -9.04
CA VAL A 413 1.11 -5.99 -9.24
C VAL A 413 1.88 -5.32 -10.37
N PHE A 414 3.15 -5.01 -10.11
CA PHE A 414 4.12 -4.59 -11.11
C PHE A 414 5.18 -5.67 -11.29
N MET A 415 5.65 -5.87 -12.52
CA MET A 415 6.60 -6.94 -12.84
C MET A 415 7.85 -6.38 -13.53
N ALA A 416 9.01 -6.95 -13.23
CA ALA A 416 10.27 -6.67 -13.89
C ALA A 416 11.02 -7.98 -14.19
N MET A 417 11.57 -8.11 -15.39
CA MET A 417 12.48 -9.20 -15.75
C MET A 417 13.85 -8.99 -15.13
N THR A 418 14.59 -10.09 -14.98
CA THR A 418 15.95 -10.06 -14.45
C THR A 418 16.81 -11.18 -15.01
N THR A 419 18.11 -10.93 -15.11
CA THR A 419 19.12 -11.92 -15.50
C THR A 419 19.80 -12.57 -14.29
N GLN A 420 19.50 -12.14 -13.07
CA GLN A 420 20.14 -12.64 -11.85
C GLN A 420 20.04 -14.17 -11.75
N PRO A 421 21.17 -14.88 -11.54
CA PRO A 421 21.18 -16.34 -11.43
C PRO A 421 20.46 -16.83 -10.17
N LYS A 422 20.44 -16.03 -9.10
CA LYS A 422 19.75 -16.35 -7.84
C LYS A 422 18.22 -16.33 -7.97
N ILE A 423 17.66 -15.64 -8.96
CA ILE A 423 16.20 -15.60 -9.16
C ILE A 423 15.75 -16.83 -9.92
N ALA A 424 14.74 -17.50 -9.37
CA ALA A 424 14.17 -18.68 -9.98
C ALA A 424 13.31 -18.31 -11.19
N GLY A 425 13.65 -18.92 -12.33
CA GLY A 425 12.90 -18.81 -13.57
C GLY A 425 12.03 -20.03 -13.82
N VAL A 426 11.12 -19.88 -14.78
CA VAL A 426 10.34 -21.00 -15.31
C VAL A 426 10.82 -21.26 -16.73
N ASP A 427 11.05 -22.54 -17.02
CA ASP A 427 11.37 -23.04 -18.35
C ASP A 427 10.07 -23.46 -19.06
N LEU A 428 9.90 -23.00 -20.30
CA LEU A 428 8.82 -23.42 -21.17
C LEU A 428 9.39 -23.84 -22.52
N ASP A 429 9.21 -25.11 -22.87
CA ASP A 429 9.56 -25.62 -24.19
C ASP A 429 8.33 -25.58 -25.11
N ILE A 430 8.44 -24.86 -26.23
CA ILE A 430 7.37 -24.76 -27.23
C ILE A 430 7.86 -25.38 -28.52
N CYS A 431 7.31 -26.55 -28.84
CA CYS A 431 7.55 -27.26 -30.09
C CYS A 431 6.49 -26.89 -31.14
N ARG A 432 6.93 -26.35 -32.27
CA ARG A 432 6.09 -26.07 -33.43
C ARG A 432 6.53 -26.93 -34.60
N THR A 433 5.56 -27.53 -35.29
CA THR A 433 5.85 -28.26 -36.54
C THR A 433 5.89 -27.26 -37.69
N VAL A 434 7.08 -26.96 -38.19
CA VAL A 434 7.30 -26.12 -39.38
C VAL A 434 7.77 -27.03 -40.51
N ARG A 435 7.03 -27.09 -41.63
CA ARG A 435 7.37 -27.92 -42.81
C ARG A 435 7.67 -29.40 -42.50
N ARG A 436 6.87 -30.04 -41.63
CA ARG A 436 7.04 -31.44 -41.14
C ARG A 436 8.30 -31.68 -40.30
N GLN A 437 8.98 -30.63 -39.85
CA GLN A 437 10.07 -30.71 -38.89
C GLN A 437 9.63 -30.03 -37.60
N GLU A 438 9.77 -30.74 -36.48
CA GLU A 438 9.49 -30.20 -35.15
C GLU A 438 10.66 -29.30 -34.74
N THR A 439 10.37 -28.03 -34.48
CA THR A 439 11.34 -27.07 -33.95
C THR A 439 10.86 -26.64 -32.57
N CYS A 440 11.66 -26.97 -31.55
CA CYS A 440 11.38 -26.64 -30.15
C CYS A 440 12.19 -25.40 -29.74
N THR A 441 11.52 -24.44 -29.12
CA THR A 441 12.13 -23.21 -28.60
C THR A 441 11.98 -23.20 -27.09
N LEU A 442 13.11 -23.16 -26.38
CA LEU A 442 13.15 -23.06 -24.93
C LEU A 442 13.10 -21.58 -24.52
N TYR A 443 12.06 -21.22 -23.79
CA TYR A 443 11.93 -19.94 -23.12
C TYR A 443 12.31 -20.10 -21.64
N ASN A 444 13.30 -19.34 -21.18
CA ASN A 444 13.60 -19.18 -19.76
C ASN A 444 13.32 -17.73 -19.37
N GLN A 445 12.33 -17.50 -18.52
CA GLN A 445 12.02 -16.16 -18.03
C GLN A 445 12.07 -16.11 -16.50
N LYS A 446 12.66 -15.03 -15.99
CA LYS A 446 12.80 -14.74 -14.57
C LYS A 446 12.18 -13.39 -14.28
N TRP A 447 11.30 -13.37 -13.29
CA TRP A 447 10.50 -12.19 -12.98
C TRP A 447 10.54 -11.90 -11.48
N THR A 448 10.56 -10.61 -11.17
CA THR A 448 10.32 -10.07 -9.83
C THR A 448 9.05 -9.25 -9.83
N TYR A 449 8.42 -9.17 -8.67
CA TYR A 449 7.09 -8.59 -8.48
C TYR A 449 7.18 -7.46 -7.47
N ALA A 450 6.41 -6.39 -7.66
CA ALA A 450 6.40 -5.28 -6.72
C ALA A 450 5.03 -4.63 -6.56
N ILE A 451 4.82 -4.00 -5.41
CA ILE A 451 3.72 -3.07 -5.12
C ILE A 451 4.30 -1.78 -4.53
N PRO A 452 3.70 -0.61 -4.81
CA PRO A 452 4.06 0.62 -4.11
C PRO A 452 3.68 0.51 -2.63
N LEU A 453 4.45 1.13 -1.74
CA LEU A 453 4.15 1.20 -0.31
C LEU A 453 3.75 2.62 0.12
N GLU A 454 4.66 3.57 -0.05
CA GLU A 454 4.45 4.95 0.38
C GLU A 454 5.33 5.93 -0.40
N ILE A 455 4.87 7.17 -0.52
CA ILE A 455 5.72 8.29 -0.95
C ILE A 455 6.23 9.02 0.30
N VAL A 456 7.56 9.10 0.40
CA VAL A 456 8.26 9.77 1.50
C VAL A 456 8.92 11.03 0.98
N TYR A 457 8.52 12.18 1.52
CA TYR A 457 9.19 13.45 1.29
C TYR A 457 10.40 13.60 2.20
N MET A 458 11.57 13.69 1.57
CA MET A 458 12.79 14.12 2.22
C MET A 458 12.82 15.65 2.22
N THR A 459 13.22 16.24 3.36
CA THR A 459 13.23 17.69 3.56
C THR A 459 14.64 18.18 3.88
N PRO A 460 14.92 19.49 3.75
CA PRO A 460 16.23 20.08 4.09
C PRO A 460 16.69 19.82 5.53
N LEU A 461 15.77 19.51 6.45
CA LEU A 461 16.10 19.18 7.84
C LEU A 461 17.03 17.97 7.97
N LEU A 462 17.05 17.07 6.96
CA LEU A 462 17.94 15.92 6.94
C LEU A 462 19.42 16.30 6.78
N LYS A 463 19.74 17.52 6.34
CA LYS A 463 21.12 18.00 6.16
C LYS A 463 21.43 19.28 6.94
N TRP A 464 20.41 20.04 7.33
CA TRP A 464 20.58 21.31 8.02
C TRP A 464 21.15 21.13 9.43
N ASN A 465 22.41 21.57 9.60
CA ASN A 465 23.20 21.46 10.83
C ASN A 465 23.73 22.85 11.26
N PRO A 466 22.86 23.74 11.76
CA PRO A 466 23.23 25.13 12.04
C PRO A 466 24.24 25.28 13.19
N TYR A 467 24.34 24.29 14.07
CA TYR A 467 25.29 24.29 15.20
C TYR A 467 26.62 23.58 14.89
N ASP A 468 26.87 23.17 13.64
CA ASP A 468 28.04 22.39 13.22
C ASP A 468 28.33 21.18 14.14
N LEU A 469 27.28 20.42 14.47
CA LEU A 469 27.40 19.21 15.27
C LEU A 469 28.24 18.16 14.54
N GLU A 470 29.20 17.56 15.23
CA GLU A 470 30.07 16.54 14.64
C GLU A 470 29.30 15.23 14.39
N TYR A 471 29.29 14.77 13.12
CA TYR A 471 28.76 13.46 12.76
C TYR A 471 29.84 12.39 12.85
N LYS A 472 29.69 11.48 13.81
CA LYS A 472 30.66 10.44 14.14
C LYS A 472 30.42 9.11 13.43
N GLY A 473 29.65 9.12 12.33
CA GLY A 473 29.40 7.95 11.51
C GLY A 473 28.41 6.95 12.12
N ASP A 474 28.61 5.67 11.81
CA ASP A 474 27.73 4.61 12.30
C ASP A 474 27.84 4.44 13.82
N ALA A 475 26.71 4.25 14.50
CA ALA A 475 26.63 4.11 15.95
C ALA A 475 27.42 2.90 16.50
N LYS A 476 27.77 1.91 15.67
CA LYS A 476 28.61 0.76 16.05
C LYS A 476 30.10 0.98 15.76
N SER A 477 30.46 2.01 15.01
CA SER A 477 31.86 2.39 14.78
C SER A 477 32.51 2.91 16.06
N ASP A 478 33.84 2.92 16.11
CA ASP A 478 34.57 3.38 17.30
C ASP A 478 34.29 4.85 17.59
N SER A 479 34.27 5.70 16.55
CA SER A 479 33.87 7.11 16.68
C SER A 479 32.40 7.25 17.12
N GLY A 480 31.49 6.49 16.51
CA GLY A 480 30.06 6.56 16.83
C GLY A 480 29.71 6.16 18.27
N LYS A 481 30.45 5.23 18.88
CA LYS A 481 30.29 4.84 20.29
C LYS A 481 30.62 5.98 21.26
N THR A 482 31.54 6.88 20.91
CA THR A 482 31.96 8.01 21.76
C THR A 482 30.82 8.99 22.07
N VAL A 483 29.76 9.01 21.25
CA VAL A 483 28.60 9.89 21.45
C VAL A 483 27.91 9.65 22.80
N LYS A 484 27.88 8.38 23.27
CA LYS A 484 27.27 7.97 24.55
C LYS A 484 28.30 7.66 25.66
N GLU A 485 29.59 7.82 25.37
CA GLU A 485 30.66 7.51 26.30
C GLU A 485 30.55 8.31 27.62
N GLY A 486 31.02 7.73 28.72
CA GLY A 486 30.88 8.34 30.05
C GLY A 486 29.45 8.34 30.60
N GLY A 487 28.55 7.52 30.04
CA GLY A 487 27.16 7.44 30.48
C GLY A 487 26.32 8.67 30.09
N ARG A 488 26.61 9.26 28.92
CA ARG A 488 25.84 10.37 28.34
C ARG A 488 24.44 9.92 27.95
N THR A 489 23.44 10.66 28.39
CA THR A 489 22.02 10.32 28.22
C THR A 489 21.28 11.33 27.33
N GLY A 490 21.95 12.40 26.89
CA GLY A 490 21.33 13.48 26.11
C GLY A 490 20.66 14.54 26.98
N SER A 491 21.18 14.79 28.20
CA SER A 491 20.63 15.81 29.11
C SER A 491 20.65 17.19 28.47
N THR A 492 19.54 17.92 28.60
CA THR A 492 19.38 19.30 28.08
C THR A 492 19.89 20.37 29.04
N THR A 493 20.35 20.00 30.23
CA THR A 493 20.80 20.92 31.29
C THR A 493 22.22 20.62 31.78
N LEU A 494 22.61 19.34 31.81
CA LEU A 494 23.91 18.90 32.31
C LEU A 494 24.86 18.61 31.14
N LYS A 495 25.88 19.44 30.97
CA LYS A 495 26.86 19.38 29.86
C LYS A 495 27.65 18.05 29.82
N ASP A 496 27.96 17.47 30.98
CA ASP A 496 28.62 16.17 31.12
C ASP A 496 27.73 14.99 30.72
N ARG A 497 26.40 15.16 30.74
CA ARG A 497 25.39 14.15 30.37
C ARG A 497 24.75 14.37 29.00
N ALA A 498 24.99 15.49 28.34
CA ALA A 498 24.61 15.74 26.95
C ALA A 498 25.32 14.78 25.99
N TYR A 499 24.82 14.54 24.78
CA TYR A 499 25.52 13.71 23.80
C TYR A 499 26.76 14.43 23.24
N ASN A 500 27.82 13.69 22.92
CA ASN A 500 29.05 14.27 22.37
C ASN A 500 29.08 14.14 20.84
N GLY A 501 28.44 15.08 20.14
CA GLY A 501 28.13 14.98 18.71
C GLY A 501 26.93 14.07 18.42
N ILE A 502 26.82 13.62 17.18
CA ILE A 502 25.70 12.81 16.65
C ILE A 502 26.23 11.56 15.91
N ASN A 503 25.37 10.55 15.73
CA ASN A 503 25.69 9.33 14.96
C ASN A 503 24.45 8.75 14.25
N SER A 504 24.58 7.61 13.57
CA SER A 504 23.47 7.00 12.80
C SER A 504 22.20 6.66 13.61
N LYS A 505 22.26 6.50 14.94
CA LYS A 505 21.11 6.21 15.83
C LYS A 505 20.75 7.35 16.81
N ILE A 506 21.55 8.41 16.82
CA ILE A 506 21.35 9.64 17.60
C ILE A 506 21.52 10.80 16.62
N TYR A 507 20.51 10.96 15.76
CA TYR A 507 20.47 11.94 14.69
C TYR A 507 19.54 13.09 15.05
N TYR A 508 20.07 14.01 15.86
CA TYR A 508 19.38 15.20 16.36
C TYR A 508 20.18 16.43 15.95
N GLN A 509 19.72 17.17 14.94
CA GLN A 509 20.39 18.36 14.41
C GLN A 509 19.49 19.59 14.37
N THR A 510 18.17 19.38 14.28
CA THR A 510 17.22 20.47 14.09
C THR A 510 17.12 21.29 15.38
N PRO A 511 17.30 22.62 15.33
CA PRO A 511 17.12 23.49 16.49
C PRO A 511 15.78 23.25 17.19
N TYR A 512 15.79 23.28 18.51
CA TYR A 512 14.57 23.10 19.31
C TYR A 512 13.50 24.14 18.94
N GLU A 513 13.93 25.38 18.73
CA GLU A 513 13.14 26.57 18.45
C GLU A 513 12.46 26.52 17.09
N PHE A 514 12.94 25.68 16.16
CA PHE A 514 12.28 25.48 14.87
C PHE A 514 10.86 24.92 15.03
N PHE A 515 10.61 24.13 16.08
CA PHE A 515 9.34 23.47 16.35
C PHE A 515 8.65 24.04 17.60
N GLY A 516 7.39 24.44 17.48
CA GLY A 516 6.57 24.96 18.59
C GLY A 516 5.78 23.89 19.37
N GLY A 517 5.95 22.59 19.09
CA GLY A 517 5.18 21.52 19.72
C GLY A 517 5.93 20.18 19.93
N SER A 518 5.26 19.22 20.56
CA SER A 518 5.77 17.84 20.74
C SER A 518 5.59 16.99 19.48
N GLU A 519 6.19 15.80 19.47
CA GLU A 519 5.93 14.79 18.45
C GLU A 519 4.43 14.43 18.39
N LEU A 520 3.93 14.13 17.20
CA LEU A 520 2.53 13.82 16.93
C LEU A 520 2.30 12.32 16.74
N GLY A 521 1.27 11.77 17.38
CA GLY A 521 0.84 10.38 17.15
C GLY A 521 1.78 9.32 17.72
N THR A 522 2.41 9.60 18.87
CA THR A 522 3.44 8.73 19.46
C THR A 522 2.97 7.30 19.69
N SER A 523 3.86 6.34 19.40
CA SER A 523 3.65 4.90 19.61
C SER A 523 4.74 4.29 20.49
N LYS A 524 4.50 3.11 21.07
CA LYS A 524 5.52 2.38 21.86
C LYS A 524 6.72 1.92 21.01
N ALA A 525 6.56 1.83 19.70
CA ALA A 525 7.63 1.50 18.77
C ALA A 525 8.47 2.73 18.38
N ASP A 526 7.96 3.94 18.64
CA ASP A 526 8.70 5.17 18.33
C ASP A 526 9.91 5.29 19.26
N THR A 527 11.09 5.53 18.68
CA THR A 527 12.35 5.67 19.46
C THR A 527 12.76 7.13 19.71
N VAL A 528 11.97 8.08 19.21
CA VAL A 528 12.25 9.51 19.27
C VAL A 528 12.06 10.05 20.68
N ARG A 529 13.06 10.78 21.19
CA ARG A 529 12.90 11.61 22.39
C ARG A 529 12.50 13.02 21.96
N SER A 530 11.62 13.66 22.74
CA SER A 530 11.07 14.97 22.39
C SER A 530 12.13 16.06 22.19
N VAL A 531 13.15 16.12 23.06
CA VAL A 531 14.29 17.05 22.98
C VAL A 531 15.51 16.40 23.64
N VAL A 532 16.70 16.63 23.09
CA VAL A 532 17.96 16.19 23.71
C VAL A 532 19.01 17.31 23.67
N GLY A 533 19.95 17.27 24.60
CA GLY A 533 21.14 18.12 24.59
C GLY A 533 22.28 17.45 23.83
N VAL A 534 22.90 18.17 22.91
CA VAL A 534 24.06 17.72 22.13
C VAL A 534 25.18 18.77 22.21
N LEU A 535 26.41 18.29 22.33
CA LEU A 535 27.61 19.13 22.29
C LEU A 535 28.07 19.31 20.85
N ASP A 536 28.36 20.55 20.48
CA ASP A 536 29.06 20.87 19.23
C ASP A 536 30.57 20.55 19.32
N ARG A 537 31.32 20.87 18.25
CA ARG A 537 32.77 20.64 18.18
C ARG A 537 33.58 21.42 19.23
N VAL A 538 33.07 22.56 19.70
CA VAL A 538 33.72 23.37 20.74
C VAL A 538 33.22 23.01 22.16
N GLY A 539 32.30 22.05 22.25
CA GLY A 539 31.72 21.56 23.49
C GLY A 539 30.61 22.46 24.05
N ALA A 540 30.03 23.38 23.28
CA ALA A 540 28.85 24.12 23.72
C ALA A 540 27.60 23.24 23.65
N LEU A 541 26.70 23.42 24.61
CA LEU A 541 25.48 22.62 24.75
C LEU A 541 24.34 23.25 23.95
N HIS A 542 23.79 22.51 23.00
CA HIS A 542 22.63 22.92 22.19
C HIS A 542 21.44 22.00 22.42
N LYS A 543 20.24 22.58 22.43
CA LYS A 543 18.98 21.83 22.50
C LYS A 543 18.48 21.57 21.09
N VAL A 544 18.33 20.30 20.76
CA VAL A 544 17.95 19.88 19.41
C VAL A 544 16.85 18.82 19.44
N LYS A 545 16.10 18.76 18.35
CA LYS A 545 15.14 17.70 18.05
C LYS A 545 15.68 16.78 16.97
N ALA A 546 15.06 15.60 16.88
CA ALA A 546 15.36 14.63 15.85
C ALA A 546 15.24 15.27 14.46
N SER A 547 16.04 14.82 13.50
CA SER A 547 16.04 15.38 12.13
C SER A 547 15.64 14.36 11.06
N GLY A 548 15.63 13.07 11.41
CA GLY A 548 15.27 11.98 10.51
C GLY A 548 13.80 11.95 10.13
N THR A 549 13.49 10.99 9.25
CA THR A 549 12.17 10.77 8.67
C THR A 549 11.11 10.45 9.73
N ARG A 550 9.92 11.01 9.56
CA ARG A 550 8.73 10.74 10.38
C ARG A 550 7.46 10.85 9.56
N ALA A 551 6.32 10.40 10.10
CA ALA A 551 5.04 10.51 9.43
C ALA A 551 4.52 11.95 9.41
N PHE A 552 4.63 12.63 10.55
CA PHE A 552 4.25 14.03 10.71
C PHE A 552 5.37 14.82 11.37
N LEU A 553 5.64 15.99 10.82
CA LEU A 553 6.47 16.99 11.47
C LEU A 553 5.73 17.58 12.67
N PRO A 554 6.42 17.83 13.79
CA PRO A 554 5.86 18.62 14.89
C PRO A 554 5.37 19.99 14.39
N TYR A 555 4.54 20.65 15.18
CA TYR A 555 4.05 21.98 14.84
C TYR A 555 5.20 22.95 14.53
N ILE A 556 5.20 23.53 13.33
CA ILE A 556 6.14 24.55 12.90
C ILE A 556 5.44 25.92 13.01
N PRO A 557 5.96 26.88 13.77
CA PRO A 557 5.38 28.22 13.88
C PRO A 557 5.10 28.86 12.51
N GLY A 558 3.90 29.42 12.33
CA GLY A 558 3.47 30.04 11.06
C GLY A 558 3.13 29.08 9.92
N VAL A 559 3.42 27.78 10.06
CA VAL A 559 3.16 26.75 9.04
C VAL A 559 2.13 25.73 9.52
N GLY A 560 2.21 25.29 10.78
CA GLY A 560 1.41 24.19 11.32
C GLY A 560 2.14 22.84 11.24
N SER A 561 1.39 21.75 11.39
CA SER A 561 1.91 20.39 11.28
C SER A 561 1.79 19.87 9.85
N MET A 562 2.79 19.14 9.38
CA MET A 562 2.85 18.66 8.00
C MET A 562 3.11 17.16 7.93
N ARG A 563 2.49 16.50 6.96
CA ARG A 563 2.71 15.10 6.66
C ARG A 563 3.86 14.95 5.66
N THR A 564 4.79 14.06 5.98
CA THR A 564 5.95 13.73 5.13
C THR A 564 5.89 12.33 4.56
N ARG A 565 5.02 11.46 5.08
CA ARG A 565 4.80 10.08 4.59
C ARG A 565 3.36 9.88 4.15
N TYR A 566 3.19 9.45 2.90
CA TYR A 566 1.91 9.21 2.25
C TYR A 566 1.82 7.75 1.82
N PRO A 567 1.20 6.88 2.65
CA PRO A 567 0.99 5.48 2.30
C PRO A 567 0.04 5.36 1.12
N ILE A 568 0.49 4.70 0.06
CA ILE A 568 -0.27 4.53 -1.19
C ILE A 568 -0.42 3.06 -1.57
N MET A 569 -0.10 2.15 -0.64
CA MET A 569 -0.15 0.72 -0.88
C MET A 569 -1.55 0.24 -1.26
N PRO A 570 -1.64 -0.75 -2.16
CA PRO A 570 -2.87 -1.48 -2.39
C PRO A 570 -3.19 -2.40 -1.22
N VAL A 571 -4.46 -2.73 -1.05
CA VAL A 571 -4.97 -3.71 -0.08
C VAL A 571 -5.46 -4.92 -0.84
N HIS A 572 -5.05 -6.13 -0.42
CA HIS A 572 -5.37 -7.36 -1.15
C HIS A 572 -6.88 -7.52 -1.42
N GLY A 573 -7.70 -7.18 -0.43
CA GLY A 573 -9.16 -7.25 -0.53
C GLY A 573 -9.77 -6.37 -1.62
N GLU A 574 -9.12 -5.27 -2.04
CA GLU A 574 -9.63 -4.33 -3.04
C GLU A 574 -9.90 -4.99 -4.41
N GLY A 575 -9.14 -6.03 -4.75
CA GLY A 575 -9.35 -6.81 -5.97
C GLY A 575 -10.61 -7.67 -5.97
N SER A 576 -11.11 -8.02 -4.78
CA SER A 576 -12.24 -8.94 -4.63
C SER A 576 -13.56 -8.33 -5.09
N GLY A 577 -14.43 -9.16 -5.68
CA GLY A 577 -15.77 -8.72 -6.07
C GLY A 577 -16.58 -8.17 -4.89
N MET A 578 -16.45 -8.76 -3.70
CA MET A 578 -17.14 -8.29 -2.49
C MET A 578 -16.70 -6.89 -2.07
N TRP A 579 -15.40 -6.60 -2.13
CA TRP A 579 -14.89 -5.28 -1.77
C TRP A 579 -15.35 -4.21 -2.77
N LYS A 580 -15.33 -4.54 -4.07
CA LYS A 580 -15.80 -3.65 -5.14
C LYS A 580 -17.27 -3.27 -4.94
N GLU A 581 -18.13 -4.23 -4.65
CA GLU A 581 -19.55 -3.99 -4.33
C GLU A 581 -19.74 -3.22 -3.01
N LEU A 582 -18.94 -3.54 -1.97
CA LEU A 582 -19.01 -2.85 -0.68
C LEU A 582 -18.59 -1.38 -0.77
N GLU A 583 -17.53 -1.08 -1.52
CA GLU A 583 -17.07 0.28 -1.76
C GLU A 583 -18.09 1.08 -2.59
N ALA A 584 -18.70 0.47 -3.61
CA ALA A 584 -19.79 1.09 -4.35
C ALA A 584 -21.01 1.40 -3.45
N LEU A 585 -21.39 0.44 -2.59
CA LEU A 585 -22.46 0.66 -1.61
C LEU A 585 -22.10 1.75 -0.60
N LYS A 586 -20.85 1.79 -0.13
CA LYS A 586 -20.35 2.83 0.78
C LYS A 586 -20.53 4.22 0.15
N ASP A 587 -20.15 4.38 -1.11
CA ASP A 587 -20.30 5.64 -1.84
C ASP A 587 -21.76 6.08 -1.94
N ILE A 588 -22.66 5.16 -2.28
CA ILE A 588 -24.10 5.40 -2.36
C ILE A 588 -24.66 5.84 -0.99
N VAL A 589 -24.29 5.15 0.09
CA VAL A 589 -24.81 5.43 1.44
C VAL A 589 -24.24 6.72 2.02
N LEU A 590 -22.96 7.02 1.80
CA LEU A 590 -22.30 8.22 2.32
C LEU A 590 -22.58 9.47 1.48
N SER A 591 -22.93 9.31 0.21
CA SER A 591 -23.25 10.42 -0.72
C SER A 591 -24.57 10.19 -1.47
N PRO A 592 -25.70 10.01 -0.77
CA PRO A 592 -26.96 9.58 -1.39
C PRO A 592 -27.49 10.60 -2.39
N MET A 593 -27.27 11.90 -2.17
CA MET A 593 -27.68 12.95 -3.12
C MET A 593 -26.87 12.93 -4.42
N LYS A 594 -25.56 12.58 -4.37
CA LYS A 594 -24.71 12.47 -5.56
C LYS A 594 -25.10 11.27 -6.41
N TYR A 595 -25.50 10.18 -5.77
CA TYR A 595 -25.85 8.90 -6.42
C TYR A 595 -27.36 8.60 -6.38
N ALA A 596 -28.20 9.63 -6.28
CA ALA A 596 -29.66 9.48 -6.15
C ALA A 596 -30.28 8.67 -7.31
N ASN A 597 -29.67 8.74 -8.49
CA ASN A 597 -30.07 8.00 -9.69
C ASN A 597 -29.75 6.49 -9.65
N MET A 598 -28.94 6.03 -8.69
CA MET A 598 -28.61 4.61 -8.51
C MET A 598 -29.67 3.86 -7.69
N PHE A 599 -30.54 4.58 -6.97
CA PHE A 599 -31.65 3.96 -6.25
C PHE A 599 -32.79 3.61 -7.20
N HIS A 600 -33.34 2.40 -7.06
CA HIS A 600 -34.45 1.92 -7.88
C HIS A 600 -35.72 2.75 -7.71
N GLU A 601 -35.96 3.21 -6.49
CA GLU A 601 -36.97 4.20 -6.16
C GLU A 601 -36.24 5.51 -5.93
N ASN A 602 -36.82 6.63 -6.38
CA ASN A 602 -36.23 7.93 -6.10
C ASN A 602 -35.91 7.99 -4.60
N TRP A 603 -34.68 8.40 -4.25
CA TRP A 603 -34.36 8.86 -2.90
C TRP A 603 -35.13 10.18 -2.68
N GLN A 604 -36.46 10.07 -2.64
CA GLN A 604 -37.30 11.03 -1.99
C GLN A 604 -36.93 10.87 -0.52
N GLN A 605 -36.46 11.96 0.07
CA GLN A 605 -36.68 12.17 1.49
C GLN A 605 -38.17 11.91 1.72
N ASP A 606 -38.50 10.69 2.16
CA ASP A 606 -39.83 10.33 2.63
C ASP A 606 -39.97 10.90 4.06
N GLY A 607 -39.76 12.21 4.11
CA GLY A 607 -40.23 13.15 5.10
C GLY A 607 -41.17 14.08 4.37
N THR A 608 -42.29 13.56 3.86
CA THR A 608 -43.50 14.35 3.72
C THR A 608 -43.98 14.77 5.11
N SER A 609 -43.25 15.66 5.75
CA SER A 609 -43.90 16.79 6.37
C SER A 609 -44.03 17.81 5.25
N SER A 610 -45.18 17.82 4.59
CA SER A 610 -45.67 19.04 3.96
C SER A 610 -45.41 20.17 4.94
N ARG A 611 -44.42 21.05 4.68
CA ARG A 611 -44.23 22.22 5.53
C ARG A 611 -45.57 22.94 5.58
N GLY A 612 -46.02 23.28 6.80
CA GLY A 612 -47.24 24.06 6.98
C GLY A 612 -47.23 25.27 6.04
N LEU A 613 -48.36 25.52 5.39
CA LEU A 613 -48.47 26.53 4.35
C LEU A 613 -49.21 27.74 4.93
N THR A 614 -48.59 28.92 4.83
CA THR A 614 -49.29 30.16 5.12
C THR A 614 -49.87 30.74 3.84
N LEU A 615 -51.19 30.95 3.83
CA LEU A 615 -51.92 31.64 2.78
C LEU A 615 -52.33 33.04 3.25
N LEU A 616 -52.45 33.96 2.31
CA LEU A 616 -52.98 35.30 2.53
C LEU A 616 -54.25 35.48 1.70
N THR A 617 -55.26 36.11 2.31
CA THR A 617 -56.43 36.59 1.57
C THR A 617 -56.03 37.75 0.64
N GLY A 618 -56.78 37.94 -0.44
CA GLY A 618 -56.62 39.16 -1.25
C GLY A 618 -57.12 40.39 -0.50
N LYS A 619 -56.51 41.56 -0.72
CA LYS A 619 -56.91 42.82 -0.04
C LYS A 619 -58.42 43.03 -0.02
N SER A 620 -58.96 43.31 1.17
CA SER A 620 -60.34 43.73 1.41
C SER A 620 -60.64 45.10 0.78
N LYS A 621 -61.89 45.57 0.90
CA LYS A 621 -62.30 46.89 0.40
C LYS A 621 -61.58 48.04 1.14
N ASP A 622 -61.31 47.88 2.42
CA ASP A 622 -60.57 48.80 3.30
C ASP A 622 -59.05 48.53 3.31
N GLY A 623 -58.59 47.53 2.56
CA GLY A 623 -57.19 47.36 2.15
C GLY A 623 -56.36 46.37 2.98
N HIS A 624 -56.96 45.71 3.98
CA HIS A 624 -56.28 44.74 4.84
C HIS A 624 -56.37 43.31 4.31
N VAL A 625 -55.56 42.40 4.88
CA VAL A 625 -55.49 40.97 4.51
C VAL A 625 -55.46 40.14 5.78
N HIS A 626 -55.91 38.89 5.68
CA HIS A 626 -55.83 37.91 6.76
C HIS A 626 -54.83 36.82 6.42
N ARG A 627 -54.17 36.30 7.46
CA ARG A 627 -53.28 35.14 7.37
C ARG A 627 -54.06 33.88 7.70
N ILE A 628 -53.86 32.83 6.91
CA ILE A 628 -54.42 31.50 7.12
C ILE A 628 -53.23 30.55 7.23
N VAL A 629 -53.06 29.92 8.38
CA VAL A 629 -51.97 28.96 8.62
C VAL A 629 -52.55 27.56 8.52
N LEU A 630 -52.04 26.78 7.56
CA LEU A 630 -52.43 25.39 7.35
C LEU A 630 -51.32 24.48 7.86
N SER A 631 -51.69 23.44 8.59
CA SER A 631 -50.82 22.34 8.96
C SER A 631 -50.43 21.50 7.74
N ALA A 632 -49.42 20.65 7.93
CA ALA A 632 -48.95 19.68 6.96
C ALA A 632 -50.12 18.83 6.39
N ASP A 633 -50.90 18.24 7.28
CA ASP A 633 -51.98 17.31 6.94
C ASP A 633 -53.12 18.01 6.17
N GLU A 634 -53.42 19.26 6.52
CA GLU A 634 -54.41 20.08 5.82
C GLU A 634 -53.95 20.44 4.40
N VAL A 635 -52.67 20.72 4.21
CA VAL A 635 -52.09 20.98 2.88
C VAL A 635 -52.19 19.73 2.00
N ASP A 636 -51.96 18.55 2.55
CA ASP A 636 -52.06 17.30 1.80
C ASP A 636 -53.52 16.93 1.51
N MET A 637 -54.45 17.16 2.44
CA MET A 637 -55.88 17.04 2.18
C MET A 637 -56.34 17.92 1.00
N LEU A 638 -55.86 19.16 0.93
CA LEU A 638 -56.14 20.07 -0.19
C LEU A 638 -55.51 19.59 -1.51
N LYS A 639 -54.31 19.01 -1.47
CA LYS A 639 -53.67 18.44 -2.68
C LYS A 639 -54.41 17.21 -3.21
N MET A 640 -55.00 16.41 -2.32
CA MET A 640 -55.83 15.26 -2.66
C MET A 640 -57.24 15.65 -3.16
N GLY A 641 -57.54 16.95 -3.23
CA GLY A 641 -58.81 17.47 -3.73
C GLY A 641 -59.90 17.66 -2.67
N GLY A 642 -59.55 17.47 -1.39
CA GLY A 642 -60.42 17.76 -0.24
C GLY A 642 -60.57 19.25 0.03
N THR A 643 -61.32 19.56 1.08
CA THR A 643 -61.62 20.92 1.53
C THR A 643 -61.25 21.05 3.01
N VAL A 644 -60.64 22.17 3.39
CA VAL A 644 -60.25 22.46 4.79
C VAL A 644 -61.05 23.64 5.29
N VAL A 645 -61.59 23.55 6.50
CA VAL A 645 -62.24 24.67 7.19
C VAL A 645 -61.34 25.08 8.34
N THR A 646 -60.92 26.34 8.35
CA THR A 646 -60.01 26.88 9.37
C THR A 646 -60.34 28.35 9.63
N GLU A 647 -59.97 28.84 10.80
CA GLU A 647 -60.14 30.24 11.17
C GLU A 647 -58.90 31.04 10.72
N THR A 648 -59.11 32.22 10.15
CA THR A 648 -58.00 33.13 9.86
C THR A 648 -57.41 33.71 11.15
N GLU A 649 -56.13 34.04 11.17
CA GLU A 649 -55.57 34.83 12.27
C GLU A 649 -56.26 36.20 12.41
N GLU A 650 -56.39 36.66 13.66
CA GLU A 650 -56.94 37.97 13.97
C GLU A 650 -56.05 39.06 13.36
N THR A 651 -56.57 39.77 12.37
CA THR A 651 -55.87 40.87 11.72
C THR A 651 -56.80 42.08 11.69
N ASN A 652 -56.33 43.23 12.16
CA ASN A 652 -57.15 44.45 12.31
C ASN A 652 -58.40 44.31 13.23
N GLY A 653 -58.36 43.37 14.19
CA GLY A 653 -59.34 43.28 15.28
C GLY A 653 -60.52 42.31 15.06
N HIS A 654 -60.46 41.46 14.03
CA HIS A 654 -61.41 40.37 13.81
C HIS A 654 -60.80 39.21 12.99
N SER A 655 -61.52 38.09 12.92
CA SER A 655 -61.18 36.85 12.21
C SER A 655 -62.39 36.34 11.41
N HIS A 656 -62.16 35.38 10.51
CA HIS A 656 -63.19 34.73 9.70
C HIS A 656 -63.00 33.21 9.66
N ASP A 657 -64.10 32.46 9.62
CA ASP A 657 -64.10 31.03 9.34
C ASP A 657 -64.09 30.80 7.83
N VAL A 658 -63.01 30.23 7.30
CA VAL A 658 -62.81 30.07 5.85
C VAL A 658 -62.76 28.61 5.43
N GLU A 659 -63.53 28.27 4.39
CA GLU A 659 -63.49 26.97 3.73
C GLU A 659 -62.62 27.08 2.47
N ILE A 660 -61.54 26.32 2.39
CA ILE A 660 -60.48 26.42 1.37
C ILE A 660 -60.42 25.15 0.54
N ARG A 661 -60.20 25.30 -0.77
CA ARG A 661 -59.96 24.18 -1.69
C ARG A 661 -58.84 24.52 -2.68
N ARG A 662 -58.14 23.50 -3.17
CA ARG A 662 -57.23 23.64 -4.32
C ARG A 662 -57.99 23.46 -5.64
N ALA A 663 -57.98 24.49 -6.49
CA ALA A 663 -58.59 24.44 -7.82
C ALA A 663 -57.75 23.58 -8.79
N ALA A 664 -58.36 23.11 -9.88
CA ALA A 664 -57.70 22.26 -10.89
C ALA A 664 -56.47 22.91 -11.56
N ASN A 665 -56.41 24.24 -11.58
CA ASN A 665 -55.25 25.01 -12.06
C ASN A 665 -54.15 25.18 -10.98
N GLY A 666 -54.24 24.46 -9.86
CA GLY A 666 -53.25 24.42 -8.79
C GLY A 666 -53.33 25.55 -7.77
N ARG A 667 -54.23 26.53 -7.93
CA ARG A 667 -54.37 27.69 -7.02
C ARG A 667 -55.27 27.38 -5.83
N PHE A 668 -54.96 27.97 -4.67
CA PHE A 668 -55.82 27.90 -3.49
C PHE A 668 -56.95 28.93 -3.59
N ILE A 669 -58.17 28.49 -3.32
CA ILE A 669 -59.36 29.34 -3.37
C ILE A 669 -60.20 29.18 -2.11
N MET A 670 -60.74 30.30 -1.65
CA MET A 670 -61.75 30.36 -0.60
C MET A 670 -63.13 30.08 -1.23
N VAL A 671 -63.76 29.00 -0.77
CA VAL A 671 -65.07 28.50 -1.21
C VAL A 671 -66.18 29.19 -0.41
N LYS A 672 -66.01 29.28 0.91
CA LYS A 672 -66.90 30.02 1.82
C LYS A 672 -66.09 30.83 2.84
N CYS A 673 -66.70 31.89 3.35
CA CYS A 673 -66.24 32.70 4.48
C CYS A 673 -67.47 32.96 5.36
N ASP A 674 -67.39 32.63 6.65
CA ASP A 674 -68.46 32.71 7.65
C ASP A 674 -69.77 32.06 7.20
N GLY A 675 -69.66 30.87 6.59
CA GLY A 675 -70.80 30.11 6.05
C GLY A 675 -71.39 30.66 4.74
N GLY A 676 -70.99 31.85 4.29
CA GLY A 676 -71.45 32.50 3.06
C GLY A 676 -70.51 32.29 1.85
N ARG A 677 -71.03 32.43 0.62
CA ARG A 677 -70.22 32.34 -0.63
C ARG A 677 -69.36 33.58 -0.91
N THR A 678 -69.54 34.65 -0.14
CA THR A 678 -68.81 35.92 -0.23
C THR A 678 -68.50 36.37 1.19
N CYS A 679 -67.24 36.72 1.44
CA CYS A 679 -66.80 37.16 2.76
C CYS A 679 -67.40 38.54 3.08
N PRO A 680 -67.79 38.83 4.33
CA PRO A 680 -68.29 40.14 4.75
C PRO A 680 -67.37 41.29 4.32
N ASP A 681 -66.05 41.05 4.41
CA ASP A 681 -64.99 42.00 4.11
C ASP A 681 -64.63 42.11 2.62
N LYS A 682 -65.34 41.33 1.80
CA LYS A 682 -65.23 41.32 0.34
C LYS A 682 -63.82 41.02 -0.18
N HIS A 683 -63.07 40.18 0.52
CA HIS A 683 -61.81 39.62 0.03
C HIS A 683 -61.98 38.91 -1.32
N LYS A 684 -60.93 38.93 -2.14
CA LYS A 684 -60.86 38.10 -3.36
C LYS A 684 -60.83 36.63 -2.97
N LYS A 685 -61.53 35.80 -3.74
CA LYS A 685 -61.60 34.34 -3.51
C LYS A 685 -60.29 33.59 -3.74
N VAL A 686 -59.34 34.19 -4.44
CA VAL A 686 -58.06 33.55 -4.73
C VAL A 686 -57.07 33.92 -3.64
N LEU A 687 -56.48 32.91 -3.01
CA LEU A 687 -55.49 33.06 -1.95
C LEU A 687 -54.07 33.03 -2.54
N SER A 688 -53.16 33.79 -1.95
CA SER A 688 -51.75 33.81 -2.32
C SER A 688 -50.90 33.15 -1.25
N VAL A 689 -49.88 32.40 -1.65
CA VAL A 689 -48.88 31.85 -0.72
C VAL A 689 -48.04 33.00 -0.19
N ALA A 690 -47.88 33.09 1.14
CA ALA A 690 -46.98 34.07 1.74
C ALA A 690 -45.53 33.73 1.37
N PRO A 691 -44.69 34.71 0.98
CA PRO A 691 -43.27 34.46 0.74
C PRO A 691 -42.61 33.94 2.03
N VAL A 692 -41.82 32.87 1.90
CA VAL A 692 -40.98 32.35 2.99
C VAL A 692 -39.97 33.45 3.32
N GLN A 693 -40.00 34.01 4.52
CA GLN A 693 -38.88 34.82 5.00
C GLN A 693 -37.74 33.84 5.32
N ASP A 694 -36.68 33.91 4.51
CA ASP A 694 -35.40 33.28 4.81
C ASP A 694 -34.93 33.78 6.18
N VAL A 695 -34.82 32.87 7.15
CA VAL A 695 -34.14 33.15 8.41
C VAL A 695 -32.75 32.58 8.26
N ASP A 696 -31.90 33.32 7.56
CA ASP A 696 -30.45 33.24 7.69
C ASP A 696 -29.89 34.68 7.61
N GLU A 697 -29.04 35.00 8.59
CA GLU A 697 -28.27 36.24 8.78
C GLU A 697 -29.02 37.50 9.28
N VAL A 698 -28.97 37.71 10.62
CA VAL A 698 -28.76 39.04 11.20
C VAL A 698 -27.68 38.96 12.29
N ASP A 699 -26.54 39.58 11.97
CA ASP A 699 -25.57 40.23 12.84
C ASP A 699 -25.20 39.63 14.21
N ALA A 700 -24.02 39.00 14.23
CA ALA A 700 -23.08 39.21 15.33
C ALA A 700 -22.43 40.61 15.17
N GLY A 701 -23.04 41.62 15.80
CA GLY A 701 -22.51 43.00 15.81
C GLY A 701 -23.18 43.89 16.85
N GLU A 702 -22.48 44.13 17.96
CA GLU A 702 -22.67 45.17 18.98
C GLU A 702 -23.96 45.17 19.83
N GLN A 703 -23.81 44.96 21.15
CA GLN A 703 -23.87 46.07 22.13
C GLN A 703 -23.51 45.64 23.57
N ARG A 704 -22.55 46.40 24.13
CA ARG A 704 -22.31 46.77 25.55
C ARG A 704 -21.98 45.72 26.61
#